data_AF-A0AAN8K1G3-F1
#
_entry.id   AF-A0AAN8K1G3-F1
#
_cell.length_a   1.000
_cell.length_b   1.000
_cell.length_c   1.000
_cell.angle_alpha   90.00
_cell.angle_beta   90.00
_cell.angle_gamma   90.00
#
_symmetry.space_group_name_H-M   'P 1'
#
loop_
_entity.id
_entity.type
_entity.pdbx_description
1 polymer ?
#
loop_
_entity_poly.entity_id
_entity_poly.type
_entity_poly.pdbx_seq_one_letter_code
_entity_poly.pdbx_strand_id
1 'polypeptide(L)'
;MATLPDACVSSSSTDPASLPGTPTHYGSTTLSMKTAGPKCKLINEGDIQVCRLNHTRTIVSKIMNSKYLRRWESHHIVLGHNVIRSQTPTGFMEISVPYSSIEDVHVVSRWDAGQKFCIRITIQDGSLLLQANNSYLRDQWLYSVQWKRHMYKYEKLLKNARRPEVLVKEIKGMIDVSLGTPIQDASVYQFPLDLVSELLQQNADVITKLAHENIIVALTPLLENNHPTQEICDFFSKHCKNSPRSSIVIELFTPVVHRILKHNMDFGKYPRMRLFVQEYIQALNCQNDGIRVVNTFVKSMHGAGSSCPHPRVLPNIVAVCLAAIYNCYEDKKTAMQNNLDRSFDHVEWKTRLMCYGAILETASEYEDWRCVLGSLLQPIPFPDDAIADQDFTSSMKPVIGNIAKDSNCDVHQTVLGIREGKEGWFHLYCPGGIACDDEGELWGIMLATLIRCCCRRKKFLIGMTKMIGPVMLLALRDTVSAMEVLCAMLEFEILESQDMKMQLITTLQSTSDGKKMYAALCDRQIALRELQQKGGPKKLTLPSKSTDTDLSKMLNSGSFGNLECLSLAFTQVTSACAHDLIKLPSLRYLNLWSTQFGDGGLQLLSEHLHKLQVLNLCETPVTDKGLSSLAALKNLRKLNLNSTSLSALTFEGLKEKLPSLQECDVRYTDAW
;
A
#
# COMPACT_ATOMS: atom_id res chain seq x y z
N MET A 1 -27.08 48.25 9.00
CA MET A 1 -26.88 49.07 10.22
C MET A 1 -26.15 48.16 11.21
N ALA A 2 -24.86 48.39 11.46
CA ALA A 2 -24.38 49.29 12.53
C ALA A 2 -24.78 48.73 13.92
N THR A 3 -23.88 48.38 14.84
CA THR A 3 -22.47 48.78 15.02
C THR A 3 -21.75 47.81 15.99
N LEU A 4 -20.43 47.63 15.85
CA LEU A 4 -19.55 47.22 16.98
C LEU A 4 -19.34 48.43 17.92
N PRO A 5 -18.94 48.21 19.18
CA PRO A 5 -17.52 48.42 19.50
C PRO A 5 -16.91 47.49 20.59
N ASP A 6 -15.59 47.35 20.50
CA ASP A 6 -14.54 47.38 21.55
C ASP A 6 -14.76 46.65 22.90
N ALA A 7 -13.97 45.64 23.30
CA ALA A 7 -12.51 45.54 23.52
C ALA A 7 -12.05 45.96 24.94
N CYS A 8 -11.31 45.07 25.63
CA CYS A 8 -10.65 45.34 26.92
C CYS A 8 -9.24 44.73 27.00
N VAL A 9 -8.31 45.49 27.62
CA VAL A 9 -6.84 45.48 27.44
C VAL A 9 -6.16 45.94 28.75
N SER A 10 -5.01 45.46 29.23
CA SER A 10 -4.22 44.22 28.97
C SER A 10 -3.07 44.12 29.98
N SER A 11 -2.69 42.92 30.46
CA SER A 11 -1.45 42.71 31.24
C SER A 11 -1.05 41.22 31.29
N SER A 12 0.14 40.71 30.92
CA SER A 12 1.55 41.10 31.15
C SER A 12 1.95 41.10 32.65
N SER A 13 3.10 40.57 33.11
CA SER A 13 4.19 39.75 32.52
C SER A 13 5.30 39.60 33.59
N THR A 14 5.98 38.45 33.72
CA THR A 14 7.34 38.38 34.34
C THR A 14 8.08 37.09 33.99
N ASP A 15 9.18 37.20 33.21
CA ASP A 15 10.35 36.31 33.27
C ASP A 15 11.38 36.89 34.26
N PRO A 16 12.44 36.14 34.65
CA PRO A 16 13.77 36.55 34.16
C PRO A 16 14.81 35.41 33.91
N ALA A 17 15.51 35.50 32.76
CA ALA A 17 16.98 35.44 32.52
C ALA A 17 17.89 34.30 33.11
N SER A 18 19.05 33.90 32.53
CA SER A 18 19.61 33.95 31.15
C SER A 18 21.03 33.29 31.07
N LEU A 19 21.26 32.37 30.11
CA LEU A 19 22.52 32.12 29.32
C LEU A 19 23.89 31.83 30.04
N PRO A 20 25.00 31.43 29.35
CA PRO A 20 25.22 31.18 27.90
C PRO A 20 25.83 29.81 27.49
N GLY A 21 25.75 29.44 26.21
CA GLY A 21 26.50 28.30 25.62
C GLY A 21 26.16 27.98 24.15
N THR A 22 27.07 28.27 23.22
CA THR A 22 26.97 28.19 21.74
C THR A 22 26.46 26.88 21.11
N PRO A 23 25.63 26.92 20.05
CA PRO A 23 25.37 25.78 19.15
C PRO A 23 26.17 25.86 17.83
N THR A 24 26.69 24.74 17.36
CA THR A 24 27.34 24.59 16.03
C THR A 24 26.33 24.18 14.96
N HIS A 25 25.85 25.16 14.17
CA HIS A 25 25.07 24.87 12.96
C HIS A 25 25.97 24.44 11.79
N TYR A 26 25.79 23.21 11.29
CA TYR A 26 26.25 22.87 9.94
C TYR A 26 25.33 23.52 8.90
N GLY A 27 25.95 24.07 7.85
CA GLY A 27 25.30 25.05 6.97
C GLY A 27 24.20 24.47 6.08
N SER A 28 23.00 25.03 6.19
CA SER A 28 22.03 25.01 5.08
C SER A 28 22.48 26.02 4.04
N THR A 29 23.05 25.55 2.92
CA THR A 29 23.40 26.41 1.79
C THR A 29 22.10 26.82 1.08
N THR A 30 21.50 27.92 1.52
CA THR A 30 20.32 28.51 0.87
C THR A 30 20.67 28.92 -0.55
N LEU A 31 20.36 28.05 -1.51
CA LEU A 31 20.36 28.36 -2.93
C LEU A 31 19.44 29.57 -3.15
N SER A 32 20.04 30.68 -3.57
CA SER A 32 19.35 31.93 -3.87
C SER A 32 18.18 31.65 -4.83
N MET A 33 16.95 31.87 -4.35
CA MET A 33 15.74 31.75 -5.15
C MET A 33 15.78 32.78 -6.27
N LYS A 34 16.23 32.37 -7.46
CA LYS A 34 15.98 33.11 -8.69
C LYS A 34 14.47 33.27 -8.84
N THR A 35 14.02 34.52 -8.88
CA THR A 35 12.62 34.93 -9.00
C THR A 35 11.93 34.17 -10.13
N ALA A 36 10.93 33.35 -9.78
CA ALA A 36 10.17 32.56 -10.74
C ALA A 36 9.38 33.47 -11.69
N GLY A 37 9.81 33.50 -12.96
CA GLY A 37 9.10 34.18 -14.05
C GLY A 37 7.77 33.50 -14.41
N PRO A 38 7.00 34.07 -15.36
CA PRO A 38 5.72 33.52 -15.77
C PRO A 38 5.86 32.09 -16.31
N LYS A 39 5.13 31.16 -15.68
CA LYS A 39 5.15 29.71 -15.96
C LYS A 39 4.56 29.43 -17.35
N CYS A 40 5.41 29.06 -18.31
CA CYS A 40 4.99 28.78 -19.69
C CYS A 40 4.87 27.27 -19.95
N LYS A 41 3.95 26.81 -20.81
CA LYS A 41 3.96 25.43 -21.34
C LYS A 41 4.73 25.35 -22.65
N LEU A 42 5.27 24.18 -23.01
CA LEU A 42 5.96 24.02 -24.29
C LEU A 42 4.95 24.10 -25.45
N ILE A 43 5.18 24.99 -26.42
CA ILE A 43 4.44 24.97 -27.70
C ILE A 43 5.13 23.98 -28.64
N ASN A 44 4.35 23.05 -29.18
CA ASN A 44 4.78 22.21 -30.29
C ASN A 44 4.18 22.68 -31.63
N GLU A 45 2.96 23.21 -31.63
CA GLU A 45 2.34 23.83 -32.81
C GLU A 45 1.32 24.91 -32.43
N GLY A 46 0.94 25.75 -33.40
CA GLY A 46 -0.14 26.73 -33.25
C GLY A 46 -0.17 27.80 -34.34
N ASP A 47 -1.31 28.49 -34.43
CA ASP A 47 -1.52 29.59 -35.37
C ASP A 47 -0.82 30.88 -34.92
N ILE A 48 -0.04 31.48 -35.81
CA ILE A 48 0.67 32.73 -35.54
C ILE A 48 0.85 33.56 -36.82
N GLN A 49 0.87 34.89 -36.67
CA GLN A 49 1.16 35.79 -37.78
C GLN A 49 2.67 35.89 -38.01
N VAL A 50 3.09 35.74 -39.26
CA VAL A 50 4.49 35.69 -39.68
C VAL A 50 4.78 36.81 -40.69
N CYS A 51 5.94 37.44 -40.56
CA CYS A 51 6.48 38.38 -41.53
C CYS A 51 7.98 38.08 -41.73
N ARG A 52 8.44 37.92 -42.98
CA ARG A 52 9.85 37.66 -43.30
C ARG A 52 10.49 38.89 -43.93
N LEU A 53 11.67 39.26 -43.42
CA LEU A 53 12.46 40.39 -43.88
C LEU A 53 13.81 39.90 -44.43
N ASN A 54 13.97 39.91 -45.75
CA ASN A 54 15.19 39.47 -46.43
C ASN A 54 16.22 40.61 -46.54
N HIS A 55 16.61 41.21 -45.41
CA HIS A 55 17.51 42.36 -45.37
C HIS A 55 18.51 42.31 -44.21
N THR A 56 19.63 43.00 -44.39
CA THR A 56 20.71 43.12 -43.39
C THR A 56 20.23 43.80 -42.09
N ARG A 57 20.90 43.49 -40.97
CA ARG A 57 20.49 43.91 -39.61
C ARG A 57 20.23 45.43 -39.48
N THR A 58 20.96 46.26 -40.23
CA THR A 58 20.85 47.75 -40.24
C THR A 58 19.67 48.30 -41.04
N ILE A 59 19.16 47.57 -42.03
CA ILE A 59 17.99 47.97 -42.82
C ILE A 59 16.70 47.52 -42.11
N VAL A 60 16.74 46.36 -41.44
CA VAL A 60 15.59 45.82 -40.68
C VAL A 60 15.07 46.84 -39.65
N SER A 61 15.93 47.55 -38.91
CA SER A 61 15.47 48.58 -37.95
C SER A 61 14.69 49.73 -38.62
N LYS A 62 15.02 50.12 -39.86
CA LYS A 62 14.29 51.14 -40.62
C LYS A 62 12.95 50.60 -41.13
N ILE A 63 12.91 49.36 -41.64
CA ILE A 63 11.67 48.70 -42.08
C ILE A 63 10.71 48.50 -40.90
N MET A 64 11.24 48.17 -39.72
CA MET A 64 10.47 47.99 -38.48
C MET A 64 9.79 49.27 -37.97
N ASN A 65 10.19 50.45 -38.46
CA ASN A 65 9.54 51.72 -38.16
C ASN A 65 8.49 52.11 -39.22
N SER A 66 8.46 51.49 -40.40
CA SER A 66 7.48 51.80 -41.47
C SER A 66 6.32 50.82 -41.47
N LYS A 67 5.08 51.31 -41.34
CA LYS A 67 3.87 50.46 -41.26
C LYS A 67 3.54 49.77 -42.59
N TYR A 68 3.93 50.37 -43.71
CA TYR A 68 3.53 49.97 -45.06
C TYR A 68 4.47 48.94 -45.72
N LEU A 69 5.66 48.71 -45.18
CA LEU A 69 6.68 47.80 -45.74
C LEU A 69 6.60 46.37 -45.16
N ARG A 70 5.47 46.01 -44.53
CA ARG A 70 5.31 44.74 -43.78
C ARG A 70 4.05 44.00 -44.23
N ARG A 71 4.25 42.89 -44.95
CA ARG A 71 3.20 41.91 -45.27
C ARG A 71 3.19 40.83 -44.17
N TRP A 72 2.02 40.58 -43.60
CA TRP A 72 1.80 39.54 -42.60
C TRP A 72 0.98 38.41 -43.22
N GLU A 73 1.38 37.19 -42.95
CA GLU A 73 0.72 35.96 -43.41
C GLU A 73 0.40 35.10 -42.18
N SER A 74 -0.76 34.46 -42.16
CA SER A 74 -1.18 33.62 -41.02
C SER A 74 -0.77 32.18 -41.30
N HIS A 75 0.07 31.62 -40.41
CA HIS A 75 0.59 30.27 -40.57
C HIS A 75 0.32 29.42 -39.34
N HIS A 76 0.04 28.15 -39.58
CA HIS A 76 0.02 27.13 -38.54
C HIS A 76 1.44 26.56 -38.39
N ILE A 77 2.24 27.09 -37.46
CA ILE A 77 3.64 26.71 -37.28
C ILE A 77 3.74 25.45 -36.43
N VAL A 78 4.63 24.53 -36.81
CA VAL A 78 5.03 23.33 -36.04
C VAL A 78 6.53 23.39 -35.74
N LEU A 79 6.88 23.25 -34.46
CA LEU A 79 8.25 23.11 -33.96
C LEU A 79 8.68 21.64 -34.00
N GLY A 80 9.11 21.19 -35.18
CA GLY A 80 9.67 19.86 -35.41
C GLY A 80 11.00 19.61 -34.70
N HIS A 81 11.59 18.43 -34.90
CA HIS A 81 12.86 18.05 -34.25
C HIS A 81 14.08 18.86 -34.74
N ASN A 82 14.18 19.14 -36.04
CA ASN A 82 15.32 19.82 -36.66
C ASN A 82 14.96 21.14 -37.38
N VAL A 83 13.67 21.38 -37.66
CA VAL A 83 13.17 22.54 -38.40
C VAL A 83 11.90 23.13 -37.78
N ILE A 84 11.71 24.43 -38.00
CA ILE A 84 10.44 25.14 -37.84
C ILE A 84 9.73 25.10 -39.21
N ARG A 85 8.54 24.48 -39.29
CA ARG A 85 7.77 24.34 -40.53
C ARG A 85 6.37 24.92 -40.40
N SER A 86 5.74 25.29 -41.51
CA SER A 86 4.31 25.62 -41.54
C SER A 86 3.50 24.41 -42.06
N GLN A 87 2.33 24.13 -41.49
CA GLN A 87 1.34 23.23 -42.13
C GLN A 87 0.61 23.91 -43.29
N THR A 88 0.65 25.25 -43.36
CA THR A 88 0.25 26.06 -44.52
C THR A 88 1.50 26.62 -45.20
N PRO A 89 2.27 25.83 -45.99
CA PRO A 89 3.48 26.26 -46.66
C PRO A 89 3.13 27.17 -47.85
N THR A 90 2.93 28.44 -47.56
CA THR A 90 2.65 29.49 -48.54
C THR A 90 3.57 30.68 -48.28
N GLY A 91 3.83 31.48 -49.32
CA GLY A 91 4.56 32.75 -49.21
C GLY A 91 5.85 32.64 -48.39
N PHE A 92 5.91 33.30 -47.25
CA PHE A 92 7.15 33.43 -46.47
C PHE A 92 7.64 32.14 -45.79
N MET A 93 6.77 31.14 -45.60
CA MET A 93 7.08 29.85 -44.96
C MET A 93 6.89 28.63 -45.89
N GLU A 94 7.02 28.82 -47.20
CA GLU A 94 7.12 27.73 -48.18
C GLU A 94 8.31 26.78 -47.88
N ILE A 95 9.44 27.36 -47.43
CA ILE A 95 10.64 26.60 -47.01
C ILE A 95 10.73 26.60 -45.48
N SER A 96 10.87 25.42 -44.87
CA SER A 96 11.07 25.27 -43.42
C SER A 96 12.42 25.85 -42.97
N VAL A 97 12.45 26.49 -41.79
CA VAL A 97 13.67 27.10 -41.22
C VAL A 97 14.40 26.11 -40.32
N PRO A 98 15.62 25.63 -40.65
CA PRO A 98 16.38 24.73 -39.79
C PRO A 98 16.89 25.43 -38.53
N TYR A 99 16.88 24.78 -37.37
CA TYR A 99 17.44 25.36 -36.14
C TYR A 99 18.93 25.70 -36.25
N SER A 100 19.67 25.01 -37.13
CA SER A 100 21.06 25.32 -37.47
C SER A 100 21.26 26.65 -38.19
N SER A 101 20.24 27.19 -38.86
CA SER A 101 20.29 28.48 -39.58
C SER A 101 19.97 29.68 -38.69
N ILE A 102 19.45 29.44 -37.48
CA ILE A 102 19.06 30.48 -36.52
C ILE A 102 20.31 30.98 -35.78
N GLU A 103 20.57 32.29 -35.88
CA GLU A 103 21.63 32.98 -35.15
C GLU A 103 21.19 33.39 -33.74
N ASP A 104 20.02 34.01 -33.63
CA ASP A 104 19.50 34.59 -32.39
C ASP A 104 17.96 34.64 -32.38
N VAL A 105 17.37 34.63 -31.18
CA VAL A 105 15.92 34.68 -30.97
C VAL A 105 15.64 35.61 -29.78
N HIS A 106 15.03 36.76 -30.04
CA HIS A 106 14.80 37.79 -29.02
C HIS A 106 13.42 38.47 -29.15
N VAL A 107 12.90 39.00 -28.04
CA VAL A 107 11.72 39.86 -28.03
C VAL A 107 12.06 41.19 -28.72
N VAL A 108 11.09 41.77 -29.44
CA VAL A 108 11.23 43.13 -29.96
C VAL A 108 10.60 44.12 -28.99
N SER A 109 11.42 44.89 -28.27
CA SER A 109 11.02 45.73 -27.14
C SER A 109 10.56 47.15 -27.50
N ARG A 110 10.88 47.65 -28.69
CA ARG A 110 10.46 48.97 -29.20
C ARG A 110 9.97 48.80 -30.64
N TRP A 111 8.67 49.01 -30.87
CA TRP A 111 8.00 48.64 -32.12
C TRP A 111 7.00 49.70 -32.62
N ASP A 112 6.00 50.07 -31.80
CA ASP A 112 4.93 51.04 -32.12
C ASP A 112 4.20 51.43 -30.81
N ALA A 113 3.38 52.48 -30.82
CA ALA A 113 2.64 52.98 -29.66
C ALA A 113 1.58 52.00 -29.12
N GLY A 114 1.18 51.00 -29.91
CA GLY A 114 0.11 50.04 -29.60
C GLY A 114 0.57 48.64 -29.13
N GLN A 115 1.76 48.50 -28.52
CA GLN A 115 2.30 47.26 -27.90
C GLN A 115 1.91 45.93 -28.58
N LYS A 116 2.54 45.60 -29.73
CA LYS A 116 2.36 44.29 -30.39
C LYS A 116 3.38 43.27 -29.90
N PHE A 117 2.92 42.07 -29.53
CA PHE A 117 3.72 41.06 -28.85
C PHE A 117 4.54 40.21 -29.84
N CYS A 118 5.65 40.77 -30.31
CA CYS A 118 6.47 40.18 -31.38
C CYS A 118 7.80 39.58 -30.91
N ILE A 119 8.20 38.48 -31.54
CA ILE A 119 9.50 37.82 -31.44
C ILE A 119 10.22 37.98 -32.78
N ARG A 120 11.54 38.14 -32.75
CA ARG A 120 12.40 38.08 -33.93
C ARG A 120 13.31 36.85 -33.86
N ILE A 121 13.26 36.02 -34.90
CA ILE A 121 14.22 34.95 -35.19
C ILE A 121 15.15 35.49 -36.27
N THR A 122 16.44 35.63 -35.96
CA THR A 122 17.46 36.06 -36.93
C THR A 122 18.05 34.82 -37.61
N ILE A 123 18.10 34.84 -38.94
CA ILE A 123 18.67 33.79 -39.79
C ILE A 123 19.71 34.41 -40.73
N GLN A 124 20.59 33.60 -41.31
CA GLN A 124 21.68 34.10 -42.17
C GLN A 124 21.20 35.04 -43.28
N ASP A 125 20.09 34.70 -43.96
CA ASP A 125 19.54 35.47 -45.08
C ASP A 125 18.47 36.51 -44.68
N GLY A 126 18.31 36.82 -43.39
CA GLY A 126 17.33 37.83 -42.96
C GLY A 126 16.76 37.66 -41.55
N SER A 127 15.46 37.91 -41.39
CA SER A 127 14.78 37.78 -40.10
C SER A 127 13.31 37.40 -40.26
N LEU A 128 12.88 36.44 -39.46
CA LEU A 128 11.47 36.05 -39.32
C LEU A 128 10.88 36.73 -38.08
N LEU A 129 9.73 37.34 -38.23
CA LEU A 129 8.99 38.02 -37.16
C LEU A 129 7.72 37.21 -36.89
N LEU A 130 7.52 36.84 -35.63
CA LEU A 130 6.34 36.12 -35.16
C LEU A 130 5.54 37.06 -34.24
N GLN A 131 4.30 37.39 -34.61
CA GLN A 131 3.41 38.24 -33.82
C GLN A 131 2.35 37.39 -33.11
N ALA A 132 2.42 37.32 -31.78
CA ALA A 132 1.44 36.64 -30.95
C ALA A 132 0.32 37.59 -30.47
N ASN A 133 -0.80 37.01 -30.02
CA ASN A 133 -1.99 37.75 -29.59
C ASN A 133 -1.84 38.42 -28.22
N ASN A 134 -0.97 37.91 -27.34
CA ASN A 134 -0.69 38.46 -26.02
C ASN A 134 0.77 38.23 -25.60
N SER A 135 1.22 38.88 -24.53
CA SER A 135 2.58 38.77 -23.99
C SER A 135 2.94 37.34 -23.55
N TYR A 136 1.99 36.64 -22.94
CA TYR A 136 2.18 35.27 -22.48
C TYR A 136 2.49 34.32 -23.66
N LEU A 137 1.69 34.35 -24.72
CA LEU A 137 1.91 33.55 -25.93
C LEU A 137 3.23 33.91 -26.64
N ARG A 138 3.60 35.20 -26.66
CA ARG A 138 4.91 35.64 -27.18
C ARG A 138 6.05 35.00 -26.39
N ASP A 139 5.99 35.05 -25.07
CA ASP A 139 7.05 34.49 -24.22
C ASP A 139 7.05 32.96 -24.30
N GLN A 140 5.87 32.34 -24.39
CA GLN A 140 5.71 30.91 -24.61
C GLN A 140 6.37 30.45 -25.93
N TRP A 141 6.12 31.15 -27.05
CA TRP A 141 6.78 30.88 -28.34
C TRP A 141 8.29 31.16 -28.29
N LEU A 142 8.72 32.25 -27.65
CA LEU A 142 10.13 32.61 -27.48
C LEU A 142 10.91 31.47 -26.81
N TYR A 143 10.47 31.07 -25.62
CA TYR A 143 11.16 30.05 -24.85
C TYR A 143 11.06 28.67 -25.52
N SER A 144 9.93 28.34 -26.16
CA SER A 144 9.77 27.06 -26.87
C SER A 144 10.75 26.95 -28.06
N VAL A 145 10.90 28.01 -28.86
CA VAL A 145 11.86 28.04 -29.98
C VAL A 145 13.30 28.01 -29.47
N GLN A 146 13.62 28.79 -28.43
CA GLN A 146 14.95 28.77 -27.82
C GLN A 146 15.29 27.37 -27.28
N TRP A 147 14.39 26.74 -26.52
CA TRP A 147 14.61 25.40 -25.95
C TRP A 147 14.79 24.34 -27.04
N LYS A 148 13.92 24.28 -28.07
CA LYS A 148 14.07 23.35 -29.20
C LYS A 148 15.41 23.53 -29.93
N ARG A 149 15.83 24.77 -30.17
CA ARG A 149 17.15 25.10 -30.77
C ARG A 149 18.31 24.62 -29.90
N HIS A 150 18.25 24.81 -28.58
CA HIS A 150 19.26 24.31 -27.65
C HIS A 150 19.31 22.79 -27.62
N MET A 151 18.16 22.10 -27.54
CA MET A 151 18.09 20.65 -27.55
C MET A 151 18.67 20.05 -28.84
N TYR A 152 18.30 20.57 -30.01
CA TYR A 152 18.88 20.16 -31.30
C TYR A 152 20.41 20.36 -31.36
N LYS A 153 20.92 21.45 -30.77
CA LYS A 153 22.36 21.69 -30.65
C LYS A 153 23.03 20.63 -29.77
N TYR A 154 22.48 20.33 -28.60
CA TYR A 154 23.03 19.32 -27.69
C TYR A 154 22.96 17.91 -28.27
N GLU A 155 21.85 17.54 -28.93
CA GLU A 155 21.72 16.27 -29.66
C GLU A 155 22.86 16.09 -30.67
N LYS A 156 23.15 17.12 -31.48
CA LYS A 156 24.25 17.10 -32.44
C LYS A 156 25.62 17.08 -31.77
N LEU A 157 25.82 17.79 -30.66
CA LEU A 157 27.11 17.76 -29.94
C LEU A 157 27.37 16.39 -29.32
N LEU A 158 26.38 15.80 -28.65
CA LEU A 158 26.50 14.52 -27.98
C LEU A 158 26.72 13.37 -28.97
N LYS A 159 26.00 13.34 -30.10
CA LYS A 159 26.22 12.36 -31.19
C LYS A 159 27.61 12.44 -31.84
N ASN A 160 28.34 13.54 -31.68
CA ASN A 160 29.71 13.72 -32.20
C ASN A 160 30.80 13.62 -31.11
N ALA A 161 30.43 13.62 -29.83
CA ALA A 161 31.39 13.67 -28.72
C ALA A 161 31.96 12.28 -28.39
N ARG A 162 33.21 12.03 -28.78
CA ARG A 162 33.91 10.75 -28.52
C ARG A 162 34.74 10.71 -27.22
N ARG A 163 34.90 11.84 -26.51
CA ARG A 163 35.65 11.92 -25.23
C ARG A 163 34.69 11.95 -24.04
N PRO A 164 34.86 11.09 -23.02
CA PRO A 164 33.96 11.04 -21.86
C PRO A 164 33.84 12.37 -21.10
N GLU A 165 34.94 13.12 -20.96
CA GLU A 165 34.96 14.44 -20.31
C GLU A 165 34.07 15.47 -21.02
N VAL A 166 34.04 15.41 -22.36
CA VAL A 166 33.21 16.29 -23.19
C VAL A 166 31.75 15.87 -23.11
N LEU A 167 31.46 14.56 -23.16
CA LEU A 167 30.11 14.03 -22.96
C LEU A 167 29.51 14.49 -21.62
N VAL A 168 30.24 14.32 -20.51
CA VAL A 168 29.81 14.78 -19.17
C VAL A 168 29.51 16.28 -19.17
N LYS A 169 30.39 17.10 -19.76
CA LYS A 169 30.22 18.56 -19.81
C LYS A 169 28.99 18.99 -20.62
N GLU A 170 28.77 18.39 -21.78
CA GLU A 170 27.63 18.74 -22.64
C GLU A 170 26.30 18.19 -22.07
N ILE A 171 26.30 17.01 -21.42
CA ILE A 171 25.14 16.50 -20.67
C ILE A 171 24.78 17.48 -19.55
N LYS A 172 25.76 17.91 -18.73
CA LYS A 172 25.52 18.88 -17.66
C LYS A 172 24.96 20.20 -18.21
N GLY A 173 25.53 20.74 -19.29
CA GLY A 173 25.02 21.95 -19.94
C GLY A 173 23.59 21.82 -20.48
N MET A 174 23.23 20.67 -21.06
CA MET A 174 21.87 20.37 -21.51
C MET A 174 20.86 20.35 -20.35
N ILE A 175 21.27 19.79 -19.21
CA ILE A 175 20.44 19.72 -18.00
C ILE A 175 20.31 21.10 -17.35
N ASP A 176 21.40 21.86 -17.24
CA ASP A 176 21.39 23.24 -16.74
C ASP A 176 20.44 24.15 -17.56
N VAL A 177 20.39 23.98 -18.88
CA VAL A 177 19.43 24.68 -19.77
C VAL A 177 17.98 24.23 -19.53
N SER A 178 17.78 22.95 -19.24
CA SER A 178 16.44 22.37 -19.00
C SER A 178 15.89 22.69 -17.61
N LEU A 179 16.76 22.95 -16.63
CA LEU A 179 16.39 23.47 -15.30
C LEU A 179 16.26 25.00 -15.29
N GLY A 180 17.04 25.70 -16.11
CA GLY A 180 17.06 27.17 -16.20
C GLY A 180 15.97 27.79 -17.07
N THR A 181 15.18 26.99 -17.80
CA THR A 181 14.09 27.48 -18.65
C THR A 181 12.82 27.78 -17.83
N PRO A 182 12.06 28.84 -18.15
CA PRO A 182 10.77 29.14 -17.51
C PRO A 182 9.61 28.25 -18.00
N ILE A 183 9.89 27.25 -18.84
CA ILE A 183 8.90 26.29 -19.33
C ILE A 183 8.69 25.20 -18.26
N GLN A 184 7.44 25.05 -17.80
CA GLN A 184 7.02 23.99 -16.89
C GLN A 184 6.19 22.95 -17.66
N ASP A 185 6.88 22.03 -18.32
CA ASP A 185 6.28 20.90 -19.04
C ASP A 185 7.08 19.62 -18.77
N ALA A 186 6.41 18.47 -18.62
CA ALA A 186 7.09 17.20 -18.38
C ALA A 186 8.05 16.83 -19.53
N SER A 187 7.71 17.18 -20.78
CA SER A 187 8.56 16.87 -21.93
C SER A 187 9.91 17.60 -21.90
N VAL A 188 9.99 18.76 -21.22
CA VAL A 188 11.23 19.55 -21.09
C VAL A 188 12.27 18.82 -20.26
N TYR A 189 11.83 18.06 -19.25
CA TYR A 189 12.71 17.30 -18.37
C TYR A 189 12.88 15.84 -18.81
N GLN A 190 11.89 15.27 -19.51
CA GLN A 190 11.96 13.91 -20.06
C GLN A 190 12.90 13.82 -21.28
N PHE A 191 12.84 14.78 -22.21
CA PHE A 191 13.66 14.72 -23.43
C PHE A 191 15.19 14.61 -23.18
N PRO A 192 15.79 15.34 -22.21
CA PRO A 192 17.19 15.13 -21.82
C PRO A 192 17.48 13.71 -21.30
N LEU A 193 16.53 13.07 -20.60
CA LEU A 193 16.67 11.69 -20.13
C LEU A 193 16.62 10.70 -21.31
N ASP A 194 15.69 10.89 -22.24
CA ASP A 194 15.55 10.04 -23.43
C ASP A 194 16.80 10.12 -24.32
N LEU A 195 17.34 11.32 -24.53
CA LEU A 195 18.57 11.52 -25.30
C LEU A 195 19.80 10.92 -24.62
N VAL A 196 19.90 10.97 -23.29
CA VAL A 196 20.95 10.26 -22.55
C VAL A 196 20.74 8.74 -22.63
N SER A 197 19.49 8.24 -22.63
CA SER A 197 19.14 6.84 -22.92
C SER A 197 19.76 6.36 -24.24
N GLU A 198 19.55 7.08 -25.34
CA GLU A 198 20.13 6.76 -26.66
C GLU A 198 21.66 6.70 -26.63
N LEU A 199 22.30 7.68 -25.96
CA LEU A 199 23.77 7.78 -25.90
C LEU A 199 24.39 6.65 -25.08
N LEU A 200 23.73 6.23 -23.99
CA LEU A 200 24.15 5.12 -23.14
C LEU A 200 24.07 3.77 -23.87
N GLN A 201 23.04 3.56 -24.71
CA GLN A 201 22.98 2.39 -25.59
C GLN A 201 24.13 2.37 -26.60
N GLN A 202 24.47 3.52 -27.20
CA GLN A 202 25.45 3.60 -28.29
C GLN A 202 26.92 3.57 -27.82
N ASN A 203 27.21 3.93 -26.57
CA ASN A 203 28.59 4.13 -26.07
C ASN A 203 28.91 3.34 -24.79
N ALA A 204 28.19 2.25 -24.52
CA ALA A 204 28.27 1.47 -23.28
C ALA A 204 29.71 1.05 -22.87
N ASP A 205 30.60 0.83 -23.84
CA ASP A 205 31.98 0.36 -23.63
C ASP A 205 33.02 1.50 -23.47
N VAL A 206 32.65 2.76 -23.75
CA VAL A 206 33.58 3.91 -23.80
C VAL A 206 33.56 4.73 -22.50
N ILE A 207 32.56 4.52 -21.63
CA ILE A 207 32.34 5.30 -20.41
C ILE A 207 33.25 4.78 -19.29
N THR A 208 34.27 5.58 -18.92
CA THR A 208 35.14 5.29 -17.77
C THR A 208 34.37 5.39 -16.44
N LYS A 209 34.84 4.72 -15.38
CA LYS A 209 34.19 4.75 -14.05
C LYS A 209 33.97 6.18 -13.52
N LEU A 210 34.95 7.08 -13.69
CA LEU A 210 34.82 8.47 -13.28
C LEU A 210 33.77 9.24 -14.11
N ALA A 211 33.66 8.97 -15.41
CA ALA A 211 32.61 9.56 -16.24
C ALA A 211 31.22 9.01 -15.86
N HIS A 212 31.14 7.71 -15.54
CA HIS A 212 29.91 7.04 -15.10
C HIS A 212 29.28 7.74 -13.89
N GLU A 213 30.06 7.95 -12.81
CA GLU A 213 29.60 8.64 -11.60
C GLU A 213 29.18 10.09 -11.88
N ASN A 214 29.95 10.83 -12.68
CA ASN A 214 29.60 12.22 -13.03
C ASN A 214 28.33 12.33 -13.90
N ILE A 215 28.01 11.34 -14.74
CA ILE A 215 26.74 11.28 -15.48
C ILE A 215 25.56 11.09 -14.50
N ILE A 216 25.70 10.20 -13.50
CA ILE A 216 24.64 9.99 -12.49
C ILE A 216 24.34 11.29 -11.73
N VAL A 217 25.39 11.97 -11.25
CA VAL A 217 25.28 13.26 -10.52
C VAL A 217 24.65 14.35 -11.41
N ALA A 218 24.96 14.37 -12.71
CA ALA A 218 24.34 15.32 -13.63
C ALA A 218 22.84 15.05 -13.83
N LEU A 219 22.40 13.79 -13.84
CA LEU A 219 21.00 13.41 -14.06
C LEU A 219 20.09 13.61 -12.83
N THR A 220 20.63 13.60 -11.61
CA THR A 220 19.83 13.64 -10.36
C THR A 220 18.75 14.73 -10.33
N PRO A 221 19.03 16.00 -10.68
CA PRO A 221 18.03 17.08 -10.57
C PRO A 221 16.80 16.90 -11.47
N LEU A 222 16.92 16.16 -12.57
CA LEU A 222 15.76 15.83 -13.43
C LEU A 222 14.92 14.69 -12.83
N LEU A 223 15.55 13.77 -12.12
CA LEU A 223 14.94 12.55 -11.59
C LEU A 223 14.15 12.78 -10.30
N GLU A 224 14.39 13.88 -9.59
CA GLU A 224 13.51 14.33 -8.50
C GLU A 224 12.06 14.51 -8.98
N ASN A 225 11.88 14.99 -10.22
CA ASN A 225 10.60 15.42 -10.77
C ASN A 225 10.02 14.51 -11.86
N ASN A 226 10.79 13.54 -12.37
CA ASN A 226 10.41 12.71 -13.54
C ASN A 226 10.69 11.22 -13.29
N HIS A 227 10.38 10.37 -14.26
CA HIS A 227 10.63 8.93 -14.17
C HIS A 227 11.88 8.56 -14.98
N PRO A 228 12.81 7.75 -14.45
CA PRO A 228 13.95 7.29 -15.24
C PRO A 228 13.49 6.42 -16.40
N THR A 229 14.16 6.53 -17.55
CA THR A 229 13.95 5.63 -18.69
C THR A 229 14.46 4.22 -18.38
N GLN A 230 14.13 3.27 -19.25
CA GLN A 230 14.54 1.88 -19.11
C GLN A 230 16.07 1.70 -19.08
N GLU A 231 16.80 2.38 -19.97
CA GLU A 231 18.26 2.29 -20.06
C GLU A 231 18.95 3.01 -18.89
N ILE A 232 18.37 4.11 -18.40
CA ILE A 232 18.85 4.78 -17.20
C ILE A 232 18.70 3.86 -15.97
N CYS A 233 17.62 3.08 -15.88
CA CYS A 233 17.47 2.07 -14.84
C CYS A 233 18.55 0.98 -14.94
N ASP A 234 18.89 0.49 -16.13
CA ASP A 234 19.98 -0.48 -16.32
C ASP A 234 21.35 0.12 -15.96
N PHE A 235 21.59 1.38 -16.34
CA PHE A 235 22.82 2.11 -16.03
C PHE A 235 23.00 2.29 -14.52
N PHE A 236 21.95 2.66 -13.79
CA PHE A 236 21.97 2.73 -12.33
C PHE A 236 22.08 1.37 -11.67
N SER A 237 21.42 0.34 -12.20
CA SER A 237 21.57 -1.06 -11.75
C SER A 237 23.03 -1.52 -11.85
N LYS A 238 23.71 -1.17 -12.95
CA LYS A 238 25.14 -1.44 -13.15
C LYS A 238 26.02 -0.71 -12.13
N HIS A 239 25.66 0.53 -11.73
CA HIS A 239 26.36 1.24 -10.65
C HIS A 239 26.18 0.54 -9.30
N CYS A 240 24.94 0.18 -8.94
CA CYS A 240 24.62 -0.54 -7.70
C CYS A 240 25.42 -1.84 -7.57
N LYS A 241 25.55 -2.63 -8.65
CA LYS A 241 26.39 -3.85 -8.68
C LYS A 241 27.88 -3.56 -8.54
N ASN A 242 28.40 -2.61 -9.31
CA ASN A 242 29.84 -2.38 -9.43
C ASN A 242 30.43 -1.53 -8.30
N SER A 243 29.63 -0.76 -7.59
CA SER A 243 30.07 0.14 -6.51
C SER A 243 28.97 0.36 -5.46
N PRO A 244 28.50 -0.70 -4.78
CA PRO A 244 27.36 -0.63 -3.86
C PRO A 244 27.60 0.34 -2.70
N ARG A 245 28.84 0.44 -2.19
CA ARG A 245 29.25 1.35 -1.09
C ARG A 245 29.53 2.80 -1.54
N SER A 246 29.09 3.19 -2.73
CA SER A 246 29.20 4.58 -3.21
C SER A 246 28.18 5.47 -2.50
N SER A 247 28.56 6.70 -2.12
CA SER A 247 27.64 7.68 -1.52
C SER A 247 26.46 8.01 -2.45
N ILE A 248 26.67 7.92 -3.78
CA ILE A 248 25.64 8.07 -4.82
C ILE A 248 24.41 7.18 -4.55
N VAL A 249 24.61 5.97 -4.04
CA VAL A 249 23.51 5.03 -3.75
C VAL A 249 22.62 5.62 -2.65
N ILE A 250 23.20 6.03 -1.53
CA ILE A 250 22.44 6.52 -0.37
C ILE A 250 21.89 7.93 -0.63
N GLU A 251 22.68 8.83 -1.20
CA GLU A 251 22.32 10.25 -1.33
C GLU A 251 21.42 10.52 -2.55
N LEU A 252 21.71 9.91 -3.71
CA LEU A 252 21.09 10.29 -4.99
C LEU A 252 20.03 9.28 -5.47
N PHE A 253 20.18 7.98 -5.19
CA PHE A 253 19.18 6.98 -5.60
C PHE A 253 18.01 6.86 -4.63
N THR A 254 18.19 7.12 -3.34
CA THR A 254 17.09 7.05 -2.34
C THR A 254 15.87 7.88 -2.73
N PRO A 255 15.97 9.18 -3.12
CA PRO A 255 14.80 9.96 -3.54
C PRO A 255 14.12 9.41 -4.80
N VAL A 256 14.90 8.89 -5.75
CA VAL A 256 14.40 8.30 -7.00
C VAL A 256 13.62 7.01 -6.72
N VAL A 257 14.15 6.14 -5.87
CA VAL A 257 13.50 4.89 -5.45
C VAL A 257 12.25 5.18 -4.62
N HIS A 258 12.28 6.17 -3.72
CA HIS A 258 11.08 6.65 -3.01
C HIS A 258 9.99 7.08 -4.00
N ARG A 259 10.34 7.83 -5.04
CA ARG A 259 9.40 8.26 -6.08
C ARG A 259 8.83 7.08 -6.87
N ILE A 260 9.66 6.12 -7.27
CA ILE A 260 9.23 4.90 -7.97
C ILE A 260 8.21 4.13 -7.12
N LEU A 261 8.54 3.83 -5.85
CA LEU A 261 7.67 3.06 -4.96
C LEU A 261 6.36 3.79 -4.57
N LYS A 262 6.38 5.13 -4.49
CA LYS A 262 5.17 5.93 -4.17
C LYS A 262 4.22 6.10 -5.35
N HIS A 263 4.75 6.27 -6.57
CA HIS A 263 3.94 6.72 -7.71
C HIS A 263 3.77 5.70 -8.83
N ASN A 264 4.71 4.76 -9.03
CA ASN A 264 4.57 3.73 -10.06
C ASN A 264 3.41 2.77 -9.72
N MET A 265 2.79 2.21 -10.75
CA MET A 265 1.59 1.36 -10.65
C MET A 265 1.79 -0.05 -11.21
N ASP A 266 2.78 -0.26 -12.09
CA ASP A 266 2.85 -1.47 -12.91
C ASP A 266 4.30 -1.84 -13.25
N PHE A 267 4.92 -2.66 -12.40
CA PHE A 267 6.24 -3.23 -12.68
C PHE A 267 6.22 -4.31 -13.78
N GLY A 268 5.04 -4.79 -14.21
CA GLY A 268 4.91 -5.68 -15.37
C GLY A 268 5.24 -4.95 -16.68
N LYS A 269 4.81 -3.69 -16.81
CA LYS A 269 5.17 -2.81 -17.93
C LYS A 269 6.61 -2.27 -17.87
N TYR A 270 7.16 -2.13 -16.66
CA TYR A 270 8.48 -1.52 -16.43
C TYR A 270 9.43 -2.44 -15.65
N PRO A 271 9.83 -3.61 -16.21
CA PRO A 271 10.61 -4.61 -15.48
C PRO A 271 12.01 -4.11 -15.08
N ARG A 272 12.65 -3.25 -15.89
CA ARG A 272 13.96 -2.65 -15.57
C ARG A 272 13.90 -1.66 -14.40
N MET A 273 12.78 -0.97 -14.18
CA MET A 273 12.58 -0.17 -12.96
C MET A 273 12.52 -1.07 -11.72
N ARG A 274 11.85 -2.22 -11.81
CA ARG A 274 11.82 -3.21 -10.71
C ARG A 274 13.22 -3.73 -10.40
N LEU A 275 13.98 -4.10 -11.44
CA LEU A 275 15.35 -4.54 -11.31
C LEU A 275 16.23 -3.47 -10.65
N PHE A 276 16.14 -2.20 -11.07
CA PHE A 276 16.88 -1.12 -10.42
C PHE A 276 16.58 -1.01 -8.91
N VAL A 277 15.31 -1.13 -8.50
CA VAL A 277 14.95 -1.12 -7.06
C VAL A 277 15.52 -2.36 -6.33
N GLN A 278 15.54 -3.54 -6.96
CA GLN A 278 16.17 -4.75 -6.41
C GLN A 278 17.68 -4.56 -6.19
N GLU A 279 18.40 -4.08 -7.21
CA GLU A 279 19.85 -3.84 -7.13
C GLU A 279 20.20 -2.73 -6.15
N TYR A 280 19.38 -1.69 -6.05
CA TYR A 280 19.50 -0.65 -5.03
C TYR A 280 19.33 -1.23 -3.61
N ILE A 281 18.32 -2.07 -3.36
CA ILE A 281 18.11 -2.73 -2.06
C ILE A 281 19.32 -3.59 -1.69
N GLN A 282 19.89 -4.34 -2.65
CA GLN A 282 21.11 -5.10 -2.39
C GLN A 282 22.33 -4.21 -2.13
N ALA A 283 22.46 -3.08 -2.84
CA ALA A 283 23.51 -2.10 -2.55
C ALA A 283 23.36 -1.44 -1.17
N LEU A 284 22.14 -1.26 -0.65
CA LEU A 284 21.90 -0.88 0.75
C LEU A 284 22.31 -2.00 1.73
N ASN A 285 22.03 -3.26 1.42
CA ASN A 285 22.42 -4.41 2.25
C ASN A 285 23.94 -4.64 2.30
N CYS A 286 24.69 -4.17 1.30
CA CYS A 286 26.16 -4.20 1.27
C CYS A 286 26.85 -3.08 2.08
N GLN A 287 26.10 -2.14 2.66
CA GLN A 287 26.65 -1.09 3.54
C GLN A 287 27.14 -1.65 4.87
N ASN A 288 27.90 -0.87 5.63
CA ASN A 288 28.51 -1.31 6.89
C ASN A 288 27.49 -1.77 7.95
N ASP A 289 26.31 -1.13 7.98
CA ASP A 289 25.20 -1.45 8.88
C ASP A 289 24.28 -2.57 8.34
N GLY A 290 24.55 -3.07 7.12
CA GLY A 290 23.84 -4.16 6.46
C GLY A 290 22.32 -4.00 6.48
N ILE A 291 21.63 -5.04 6.95
CA ILE A 291 20.16 -5.09 6.98
C ILE A 291 19.50 -3.97 7.78
N ARG A 292 20.20 -3.35 8.76
CA ARG A 292 19.66 -2.20 9.50
C ARG A 292 19.40 -1.00 8.59
N VAL A 293 20.19 -0.81 7.53
CA VAL A 293 19.97 0.25 6.53
C VAL A 293 18.70 -0.04 5.74
N VAL A 294 18.50 -1.29 5.33
CA VAL A 294 17.30 -1.74 4.61
C VAL A 294 16.05 -1.57 5.46
N ASN A 295 16.08 -1.97 6.73
CA ASN A 295 14.94 -1.80 7.64
C ASN A 295 14.65 -0.31 7.92
N THR A 296 15.69 0.54 7.98
CA THR A 296 15.55 2.00 8.09
C THR A 296 14.92 2.61 6.83
N PHE A 297 15.26 2.09 5.65
CA PHE A 297 14.64 2.46 4.38
C PHE A 297 13.16 2.05 4.33
N VAL A 298 12.79 0.82 4.73
CA VAL A 298 11.37 0.42 4.82
C VAL A 298 10.61 1.31 5.82
N LYS A 299 11.23 1.66 6.95
CA LYS A 299 10.69 2.60 7.95
C LYS A 299 10.47 4.01 7.38
N SER A 300 11.39 4.54 6.56
CA SER A 300 11.21 5.84 5.91
C SER A 300 10.14 5.82 4.80
N MET A 301 9.89 4.66 4.19
CA MET A 301 8.85 4.46 3.18
C MET A 301 7.44 4.36 3.78
N HIS A 302 7.28 3.76 4.96
CA HIS A 302 6.04 3.84 5.74
C HIS A 302 5.80 5.28 6.24
N GLY A 303 6.83 5.90 6.82
CA GLY A 303 6.74 7.20 7.49
C GLY A 303 6.36 7.08 8.97
N ALA A 304 6.45 8.18 9.71
CA ALA A 304 6.30 8.22 11.18
C ALA A 304 4.83 8.29 11.68
N GLY A 305 3.84 8.24 10.78
CA GLY A 305 2.42 8.23 11.15
C GLY A 305 1.95 6.84 11.58
N SER A 306 0.76 6.76 12.19
CA SER A 306 0.07 5.50 12.51
C SER A 306 -0.50 4.77 11.28
N SER A 307 -0.51 5.43 10.13
CA SER A 307 -0.94 4.89 8.83
C SER A 307 -0.04 5.42 7.74
N CYS A 308 0.33 4.58 6.77
CA CYS A 308 1.16 4.97 5.65
C CYS A 308 0.46 6.03 4.76
N PRO A 309 1.10 7.18 4.45
CA PRO A 309 0.50 8.24 3.64
C PRO A 309 0.42 7.90 2.13
N HIS A 310 0.96 6.75 1.71
CA HIS A 310 1.06 6.34 0.32
C HIS A 310 0.68 4.86 0.15
N PRO A 311 -0.61 4.53 -0.08
CA PRO A 311 -1.09 3.13 -0.06
C PRO A 311 -0.49 2.22 -1.15
N ARG A 312 0.21 2.78 -2.14
CA ARG A 312 0.91 2.02 -3.20
C ARG A 312 2.28 1.50 -2.77
N VAL A 313 2.86 2.04 -1.70
CA VAL A 313 4.22 1.71 -1.26
C VAL A 313 4.35 0.23 -0.93
N LEU A 314 3.45 -0.32 -0.10
CA LEU A 314 3.48 -1.72 0.28
C LEU A 314 3.30 -2.67 -0.93
N PRO A 315 2.26 -2.55 -1.79
CA PRO A 315 2.14 -3.37 -3.00
C PRO A 315 3.39 -3.33 -3.89
N ASN A 316 4.01 -2.16 -4.05
CA ASN A 316 5.22 -2.01 -4.86
C ASN A 316 6.46 -2.67 -4.20
N ILE A 317 6.64 -2.53 -2.88
CA ILE A 317 7.71 -3.20 -2.13
C ILE A 317 7.55 -4.72 -2.18
N VAL A 318 6.32 -5.22 -1.97
CA VAL A 318 6.03 -6.66 -2.03
C VAL A 318 6.29 -7.19 -3.44
N ALA A 319 5.83 -6.50 -4.50
CA ALA A 319 6.09 -6.90 -5.89
C ALA A 319 7.60 -6.93 -6.25
N VAL A 320 8.42 -6.04 -5.65
CA VAL A 320 9.89 -6.07 -5.76
C VAL A 320 10.47 -7.31 -5.06
N CYS A 321 10.04 -7.59 -3.83
CA CYS A 321 10.51 -8.74 -3.02
C CYS A 321 10.13 -10.08 -3.67
N LEU A 322 8.86 -10.26 -4.06
CA LEU A 322 8.37 -11.49 -4.70
C LEU A 322 9.18 -11.82 -5.96
N ALA A 323 9.37 -10.83 -6.84
CA ALA A 323 10.16 -11.02 -8.04
C ALA A 323 11.65 -11.31 -7.76
N ALA A 324 12.20 -10.76 -6.68
CA ALA A 324 13.61 -11.00 -6.32
C ALA A 324 13.81 -12.39 -5.72
N ILE A 325 12.91 -12.83 -4.84
CA ILE A 325 12.89 -14.18 -4.27
C ILE A 325 12.72 -15.20 -5.40
N TYR A 326 11.78 -14.97 -6.34
CA TYR A 326 11.61 -15.84 -7.51
C TYR A 326 12.90 -15.96 -8.33
N ASN A 327 13.56 -14.84 -8.65
CA ASN A 327 14.84 -14.84 -9.36
C ASN A 327 15.93 -15.62 -8.59
N CYS A 328 16.02 -15.49 -7.27
CA CYS A 328 17.01 -16.23 -6.47
C CYS A 328 16.86 -17.76 -6.60
N TYR A 329 15.64 -18.28 -6.75
CA TYR A 329 15.41 -19.72 -6.96
C TYR A 329 15.65 -20.15 -8.41
N GLU A 330 15.30 -19.34 -9.39
CA GLU A 330 15.66 -19.62 -10.81
C GLU A 330 17.18 -19.59 -11.02
N ASP A 331 17.92 -18.69 -10.36
CA ASP A 331 19.39 -18.64 -10.39
C ASP A 331 20.00 -19.93 -9.80
N LYS A 332 19.53 -20.35 -8.62
CA LYS A 332 19.94 -21.60 -7.95
C LYS A 332 19.69 -22.82 -8.83
N LYS A 333 18.50 -22.90 -9.43
CA LYS A 333 18.08 -23.96 -10.35
C LYS A 333 18.93 -24.00 -11.63
N THR A 334 19.23 -22.83 -12.20
CA THR A 334 20.09 -22.69 -13.39
C THR A 334 21.53 -23.10 -13.09
N ALA A 335 22.06 -22.79 -11.91
CA ALA A 335 23.39 -23.22 -11.50
C ALA A 335 23.49 -24.75 -11.34
N MET A 336 22.47 -25.37 -10.71
CA MET A 336 22.36 -26.83 -10.57
C MET A 336 22.27 -27.53 -11.93
N GLN A 337 21.42 -27.05 -12.85
CA GLN A 337 21.26 -27.63 -14.19
C GLN A 337 22.54 -27.61 -15.03
N ASN A 338 23.36 -26.58 -14.87
CA ASN A 338 24.61 -26.41 -15.62
C ASN A 338 25.82 -27.15 -14.99
N ASN A 339 25.63 -27.95 -13.92
CA ASN A 339 26.72 -28.54 -13.11
C ASN A 339 27.71 -27.50 -12.57
N LEU A 340 27.28 -26.24 -12.41
CA LEU A 340 28.09 -25.12 -11.91
C LEU A 340 28.09 -25.01 -10.38
N ASP A 341 27.65 -26.07 -9.69
CA ASP A 341 27.47 -26.15 -8.24
C ASP A 341 28.73 -25.74 -7.44
N ARG A 342 29.93 -26.07 -7.95
CA ARG A 342 31.22 -25.65 -7.35
C ARG A 342 31.55 -24.15 -7.49
N SER A 343 30.77 -23.40 -8.26
CA SER A 343 30.94 -21.96 -8.49
C SER A 343 29.74 -21.13 -8.02
N PHE A 344 28.71 -21.77 -7.47
CA PHE A 344 27.53 -21.07 -6.94
C PHE A 344 27.82 -20.55 -5.53
N ASP A 345 27.78 -19.23 -5.34
CA ASP A 345 27.96 -18.62 -4.02
C ASP A 345 26.67 -18.74 -3.19
N HIS A 346 26.56 -19.85 -2.46
CA HIS A 346 25.47 -20.09 -1.51
C HIS A 346 25.38 -19.02 -0.40
N VAL A 347 26.48 -18.34 -0.06
CA VAL A 347 26.50 -17.32 0.99
C VAL A 347 25.92 -16.00 0.46
N GLU A 348 26.31 -15.59 -0.75
CA GLU A 348 25.70 -14.45 -1.44
C GLU A 348 24.21 -14.70 -1.70
N TRP A 349 23.86 -15.89 -2.20
CA TRP A 349 22.46 -16.30 -2.42
C TRP A 349 21.62 -16.21 -1.14
N LYS A 350 22.09 -16.80 -0.04
CA LYS A 350 21.39 -16.78 1.26
C LYS A 350 21.27 -15.35 1.80
N THR A 351 22.31 -14.53 1.62
CA THR A 351 22.31 -13.12 2.04
C THR A 351 21.29 -12.30 1.25
N ARG A 352 21.16 -12.54 -0.07
CA ARG A 352 20.11 -11.92 -0.90
C ARG A 352 18.72 -12.33 -0.46
N LEU A 353 18.48 -13.63 -0.24
CA LEU A 353 17.19 -14.18 0.17
C LEU A 353 16.73 -13.58 1.51
N MET A 354 17.59 -13.63 2.52
CA MET A 354 17.31 -13.09 3.86
C MET A 354 17.03 -11.57 3.85
N CYS A 355 17.67 -10.82 2.94
CA CYS A 355 17.41 -9.39 2.78
C CYS A 355 15.96 -9.09 2.39
N TYR A 356 15.40 -9.83 1.43
CA TYR A 356 14.00 -9.64 1.02
C TYR A 356 13.01 -10.21 2.03
N GLY A 357 13.35 -11.29 2.74
CA GLY A 357 12.57 -11.80 3.87
C GLY A 357 12.42 -10.77 4.99
N ALA A 358 13.54 -10.15 5.41
CA ALA A 358 13.55 -9.11 6.45
C ALA A 358 12.80 -7.81 6.05
N ILE A 359 12.67 -7.52 4.74
CA ILE A 359 11.77 -6.45 4.26
C ILE A 359 10.31 -6.81 4.50
N LEU A 360 9.89 -8.06 4.21
CA LEU A 360 8.54 -8.54 4.47
C LEU A 360 8.25 -8.62 5.97
N GLU A 361 9.23 -9.01 6.78
CA GLU A 361 9.16 -8.98 8.24
C GLU A 361 8.95 -7.56 8.75
N THR A 362 9.81 -6.61 8.36
CA THR A 362 9.66 -5.18 8.72
C THR A 362 8.32 -4.62 8.26
N ALA A 363 7.82 -5.05 7.10
CA ALA A 363 6.50 -4.63 6.61
C ALA A 363 5.34 -5.20 7.46
N SER A 364 5.50 -6.40 8.04
CA SER A 364 4.52 -7.02 8.93
C SER A 364 4.47 -6.41 10.34
N GLU A 365 5.46 -5.58 10.72
CA GLU A 365 5.43 -4.83 11.99
C GLU A 365 4.24 -3.83 12.03
N TYR A 366 3.80 -3.31 10.89
CA TYR A 366 2.79 -2.23 10.80
C TYR A 366 1.35 -2.75 10.69
N GLU A 367 0.47 -2.26 11.56
CA GLU A 367 -0.93 -2.73 11.67
C GLU A 367 -1.76 -2.45 10.41
N ASP A 368 -1.58 -1.28 9.79
CA ASP A 368 -2.28 -0.90 8.56
C ASP A 368 -1.81 -1.70 7.33
N TRP A 369 -0.56 -2.15 7.33
CA TRP A 369 0.00 -2.97 6.25
C TRP A 369 -0.33 -4.46 6.38
N ARG A 370 -0.46 -5.03 7.58
CA ARG A 370 -0.67 -6.49 7.78
C ARG A 370 -1.82 -7.07 6.94
N CYS A 371 -2.97 -6.40 6.87
CA CYS A 371 -4.12 -6.89 6.09
C CYS A 371 -3.83 -6.95 4.58
N VAL A 372 -3.20 -5.91 4.05
CA VAL A 372 -2.85 -5.82 2.63
C VAL A 372 -1.68 -6.74 2.30
N LEU A 373 -0.67 -6.83 3.17
CA LEU A 373 0.46 -7.75 3.06
C LEU A 373 -0.01 -9.20 3.06
N GLY A 374 -0.86 -9.59 4.01
CA GLY A 374 -1.47 -10.91 4.07
C GLY A 374 -2.23 -11.24 2.78
N SER A 375 -3.02 -10.28 2.27
CA SER A 375 -3.75 -10.43 1.00
C SER A 375 -2.84 -10.59 -0.21
N LEU A 376 -1.70 -9.89 -0.25
CA LEU A 376 -0.68 -10.01 -1.32
C LEU A 376 0.13 -11.32 -1.24
N LEU A 377 0.20 -11.92 -0.05
CA LEU A 377 0.79 -13.25 0.19
C LEU A 377 -0.25 -14.39 0.07
N GLN A 378 -1.44 -14.11 -0.49
CA GLN A 378 -2.53 -15.07 -0.71
C GLN A 378 -2.96 -15.04 -2.20
N PRO A 379 -2.83 -16.15 -2.96
CA PRO A 379 -2.29 -17.45 -2.56
C PRO A 379 -0.78 -17.33 -2.32
N ILE A 380 -0.18 -18.34 -1.70
CA ILE A 380 1.27 -18.40 -1.47
C ILE A 380 1.99 -18.13 -2.82
N PRO A 381 2.66 -16.98 -2.99
CA PRO A 381 3.09 -16.48 -4.30
C PRO A 381 4.53 -16.90 -4.65
N PHE A 382 4.99 -18.01 -4.10
CA PHE A 382 6.39 -18.46 -4.13
C PHE A 382 6.49 -19.81 -4.87
N PRO A 383 7.63 -20.12 -5.51
CA PRO A 383 7.82 -21.41 -6.17
C PRO A 383 7.90 -22.54 -5.14
N ASP A 384 7.51 -23.76 -5.55
CA ASP A 384 7.54 -24.95 -4.68
C ASP A 384 8.96 -25.21 -4.12
N ASP A 385 10.00 -24.95 -4.92
CA ASP A 385 11.42 -25.02 -4.54
C ASP A 385 11.77 -24.09 -3.35
N ALA A 386 11.06 -22.97 -3.17
CA ALA A 386 11.22 -22.09 -2.02
C ALA A 386 10.42 -22.57 -0.81
N ILE A 387 9.20 -23.07 -1.02
CA ILE A 387 8.36 -23.65 0.05
C ILE A 387 9.04 -24.86 0.70
N ALA A 388 9.83 -25.62 -0.07
CA ALA A 388 10.64 -26.74 0.40
C ALA A 388 11.98 -26.34 1.07
N ASP A 389 12.34 -25.06 1.08
CA ASP A 389 13.63 -24.59 1.59
C ASP A 389 13.52 -24.08 3.04
N GLN A 390 14.34 -24.64 3.93
CA GLN A 390 14.28 -24.33 5.35
C GLN A 390 14.70 -22.87 5.65
N ASP A 391 15.66 -22.31 4.91
CA ASP A 391 16.10 -20.93 5.14
C ASP A 391 15.01 -19.92 4.76
N PHE A 392 14.26 -20.20 3.70
CA PHE A 392 13.11 -19.39 3.30
C PHE A 392 11.95 -19.49 4.28
N THR A 393 11.58 -20.70 4.69
CA THR A 393 10.45 -20.91 5.60
C THR A 393 10.74 -20.32 6.99
N SER A 394 11.93 -20.54 7.57
CA SER A 394 12.33 -19.85 8.80
C SER A 394 12.34 -18.31 8.66
N SER A 395 12.65 -17.76 7.49
CA SER A 395 12.60 -16.30 7.23
C SER A 395 11.18 -15.76 7.09
N MET A 396 10.23 -16.54 6.56
CA MET A 396 8.82 -16.15 6.45
C MET A 396 8.04 -16.33 7.75
N LYS A 397 8.52 -17.19 8.67
CA LYS A 397 7.92 -17.48 9.97
C LYS A 397 7.52 -16.23 10.79
N PRO A 398 8.38 -15.21 11.03
CA PRO A 398 7.97 -14.01 11.76
C PRO A 398 6.90 -13.18 11.03
N VAL A 399 6.94 -13.14 9.69
CA VAL A 399 5.93 -12.46 8.85
C VAL A 399 4.54 -13.05 9.12
N ILE A 400 4.42 -14.37 9.05
CA ILE A 400 3.17 -15.09 9.31
C ILE A 400 2.78 -15.01 10.79
N GLY A 401 3.76 -15.03 11.70
CA GLY A 401 3.54 -14.84 13.13
C GLY A 401 2.91 -13.48 13.49
N ASN A 402 3.34 -12.40 12.84
CA ASN A 402 2.78 -11.06 13.06
C ASN A 402 1.34 -10.95 12.49
N ILE A 403 1.09 -11.52 11.31
CA ILE A 403 -0.27 -11.63 10.73
C ILE A 403 -1.19 -12.47 11.64
N ALA A 404 -0.67 -13.57 12.22
CA ALA A 404 -1.42 -14.48 13.10
C ALA A 404 -1.69 -13.92 14.50
N LYS A 405 -0.92 -12.92 14.95
CA LYS A 405 -1.07 -12.25 16.26
C LYS A 405 -1.89 -10.97 16.20
N ASP A 406 -2.33 -10.56 15.00
CA ASP A 406 -3.09 -9.32 14.82
C ASP A 406 -4.43 -9.34 15.58
N SER A 407 -5.02 -8.17 15.85
CA SER A 407 -6.32 -8.07 16.52
C SER A 407 -7.52 -8.09 15.55
N ASN A 408 -7.29 -7.78 14.27
CA ASN A 408 -8.31 -7.71 13.24
C ASN A 408 -8.57 -9.09 12.60
N CYS A 409 -9.84 -9.49 12.60
CA CYS A 409 -10.31 -10.75 12.02
C CYS A 409 -10.11 -10.88 10.51
N ASP A 410 -10.07 -9.77 9.77
CA ASP A 410 -9.84 -9.81 8.32
C ASP A 410 -8.40 -10.26 7.99
N VAL A 411 -7.45 -9.94 8.87
CA VAL A 411 -6.04 -10.35 8.75
C VAL A 411 -5.89 -11.86 8.96
N HIS A 412 -6.65 -12.46 9.88
CA HIS A 412 -6.55 -13.91 10.16
C HIS A 412 -7.01 -14.78 8.98
N GLN A 413 -7.92 -14.27 8.14
CA GLN A 413 -8.37 -14.99 6.93
C GLN A 413 -7.25 -15.16 5.90
N THR A 414 -6.24 -14.28 5.86
CA THR A 414 -5.15 -14.37 4.87
C THR A 414 -4.19 -15.52 5.13
N VAL A 415 -4.19 -16.06 6.37
CA VAL A 415 -3.40 -17.21 6.79
C VAL A 415 -3.99 -18.54 6.26
N LEU A 416 -5.30 -18.56 6.00
CA LEU A 416 -5.98 -19.70 5.39
C LEU A 416 -5.75 -19.73 3.86
N GLY A 417 -6.30 -20.74 3.17
CA GLY A 417 -6.34 -20.76 1.72
C GLY A 417 -7.50 -19.91 1.17
N ILE A 418 -7.32 -19.28 -0.01
CA ILE A 418 -8.34 -18.44 -0.68
C ILE A 418 -9.71 -19.12 -0.78
N ARG A 419 -9.71 -20.42 -1.01
CA ARG A 419 -10.90 -21.24 -1.22
C ARG A 419 -10.72 -22.62 -0.63
N GLU A 420 -11.82 -23.30 -0.34
CA GLU A 420 -11.81 -24.68 0.14
C GLU A 420 -10.99 -25.58 -0.79
N GLY A 421 -10.14 -26.41 -0.19
CA GLY A 421 -9.26 -27.32 -0.91
C GLY A 421 -8.01 -26.69 -1.54
N LYS A 422 -7.78 -25.37 -1.41
CA LYS A 422 -6.44 -24.80 -1.60
C LYS A 422 -5.74 -24.65 -0.27
N GLU A 423 -4.47 -25.06 -0.24
CA GLU A 423 -3.59 -24.84 0.89
C GLU A 423 -3.23 -23.36 1.03
N GLY A 424 -2.83 -22.99 2.25
CA GLY A 424 -2.43 -21.64 2.66
C GLY A 424 -1.39 -21.77 3.77
N TRP A 425 -0.93 -20.65 4.31
CA TRP A 425 0.12 -20.62 5.34
C TRP A 425 -0.19 -21.52 6.55
N PHE A 426 -1.45 -21.60 6.97
CA PHE A 426 -1.92 -22.51 8.01
C PHE A 426 -1.67 -24.00 7.71
N HIS A 427 -1.65 -24.41 6.44
CA HIS A 427 -1.41 -25.81 6.05
C HIS A 427 0.10 -26.10 5.95
N LEU A 428 0.90 -25.14 5.48
CA LEU A 428 2.36 -25.30 5.33
C LEU A 428 3.09 -25.48 6.68
N TYR A 429 2.74 -24.65 7.67
CA TYR A 429 3.31 -24.71 9.03
C TYR A 429 2.57 -25.70 9.94
N CYS A 430 1.74 -26.60 9.40
CA CYS A 430 1.12 -27.67 10.17
C CYS A 430 2.20 -28.56 10.82
N PRO A 431 2.03 -29.05 12.06
CA PRO A 431 2.97 -30.00 12.66
C PRO A 431 3.25 -31.21 11.75
N GLY A 432 4.51 -31.40 11.38
CA GLY A 432 4.94 -32.43 10.40
C GLY A 432 4.81 -32.01 8.93
N GLY A 433 4.40 -30.77 8.65
CA GLY A 433 4.41 -30.14 7.33
C GLY A 433 5.77 -29.54 6.96
N ILE A 434 5.95 -29.23 5.68
CA ILE A 434 7.25 -28.90 5.07
C ILE A 434 7.88 -27.63 5.68
N ALA A 435 7.07 -26.63 6.06
CA ALA A 435 7.56 -25.37 6.64
C ALA A 435 7.63 -25.39 8.18
N CYS A 436 7.26 -26.51 8.83
CA CYS A 436 7.24 -26.60 10.29
C CYS A 436 8.64 -26.88 10.84
N ASP A 437 9.41 -25.81 11.08
CA ASP A 437 10.74 -25.86 11.67
C ASP A 437 10.72 -25.85 13.22
N ASP A 438 9.54 -25.72 13.83
CA ASP A 438 9.31 -25.82 15.27
C ASP A 438 8.39 -26.99 15.66
N GLU A 439 8.15 -27.11 16.96
CA GLU A 439 7.27 -28.12 17.53
C GLU A 439 5.77 -27.81 17.37
N GLY A 440 5.40 -26.99 16.38
CA GLY A 440 4.05 -26.52 16.08
C GLY A 440 3.67 -25.22 16.81
N GLU A 441 4.64 -24.42 17.25
CA GLU A 441 4.40 -23.21 18.05
C GLU A 441 3.66 -22.14 17.24
N LEU A 442 4.18 -21.77 16.06
CA LEU A 442 3.49 -20.82 15.17
C LEU A 442 2.09 -21.32 14.82
N TRP A 443 1.93 -22.63 14.60
CA TRP A 443 0.64 -23.23 14.30
C TRP A 443 -0.34 -23.17 15.47
N GLY A 444 0.12 -23.40 16.70
CA GLY A 444 -0.66 -23.22 17.92
C GLY A 444 -1.14 -21.78 18.12
N ILE A 445 -0.32 -20.78 17.73
CA ILE A 445 -0.69 -19.36 17.72
C ILE A 445 -1.76 -19.08 16.66
N MET A 446 -1.52 -19.49 15.41
CA MET A 446 -2.51 -19.34 14.31
C MET A 446 -3.85 -19.99 14.70
N LEU A 447 -3.79 -21.18 15.30
CA LEU A 447 -4.96 -21.92 15.76
C LEU A 447 -5.72 -21.19 16.87
N ALA A 448 -5.01 -20.67 17.89
CA ALA A 448 -5.61 -19.88 18.97
C ALA A 448 -6.41 -18.70 18.41
N THR A 449 -5.81 -17.96 17.49
CA THR A 449 -6.41 -16.77 16.90
C THR A 449 -7.59 -17.13 16.00
N LEU A 450 -7.48 -18.17 15.16
CA LEU A 450 -8.54 -18.61 14.26
C LEU A 450 -9.79 -19.15 14.97
N ILE A 451 -9.64 -19.76 16.16
CA ILE A 451 -10.76 -20.20 17.01
C ILE A 451 -11.45 -19.00 17.68
N ARG A 452 -10.65 -18.02 18.14
CA ARG A 452 -11.14 -16.85 18.90
C ARG A 452 -11.81 -15.82 17.99
N CYS A 453 -11.24 -15.60 16.81
CA CYS A 453 -11.85 -14.79 15.76
C CYS A 453 -13.13 -15.42 15.20
N CYS A 454 -14.02 -14.59 14.65
CA CYS A 454 -15.37 -14.93 14.20
C CYS A 454 -15.42 -15.84 12.92
N CYS A 455 -14.37 -16.61 12.66
CA CYS A 455 -14.08 -17.41 11.47
C CYS A 455 -14.96 -18.67 11.33
N ARG A 456 -16.29 -18.52 11.39
CA ARG A 456 -17.27 -19.60 11.15
C ARG A 456 -16.93 -20.89 11.91
N ARG A 457 -16.74 -20.84 13.24
CA ARG A 457 -16.21 -21.95 14.09
C ARG A 457 -16.60 -23.36 13.62
N LYS A 458 -17.90 -23.67 13.49
CA LYS A 458 -18.36 -24.99 13.01
C LYS A 458 -17.82 -25.37 11.62
N LYS A 459 -17.75 -24.44 10.66
CA LYS A 459 -17.18 -24.68 9.31
C LYS A 459 -15.66 -24.86 9.36
N PHE A 460 -14.95 -24.04 10.14
CA PHE A 460 -13.50 -24.19 10.34
C PHE A 460 -13.18 -25.55 10.97
N LEU A 461 -13.87 -25.92 12.04
CA LEU A 461 -13.74 -27.20 12.73
C LEU A 461 -14.10 -28.41 11.82
N ILE A 462 -15.11 -28.29 10.93
CA ILE A 462 -15.38 -29.30 9.89
C ILE A 462 -14.17 -29.43 8.94
N GLY A 463 -13.56 -28.32 8.51
CA GLY A 463 -12.33 -28.34 7.72
C GLY A 463 -11.15 -29.02 8.45
N MET A 464 -11.03 -28.76 9.75
CA MET A 464 -10.00 -29.33 10.62
C MET A 464 -10.09 -30.86 10.80
N THR A 465 -11.20 -31.51 10.46
CA THR A 465 -11.32 -32.98 10.51
C THR A 465 -10.24 -33.69 9.69
N LYS A 466 -9.78 -33.07 8.58
CA LYS A 466 -8.69 -33.58 7.74
C LYS A 466 -7.30 -33.47 8.36
N MET A 467 -7.12 -32.61 9.37
CA MET A 467 -5.86 -32.33 10.06
C MET A 467 -5.94 -32.67 11.56
N ILE A 468 -6.79 -33.65 11.92
CA ILE A 468 -7.05 -33.99 13.32
C ILE A 468 -5.81 -34.56 14.05
N GLY A 469 -4.96 -35.30 13.35
CA GLY A 469 -3.71 -35.86 13.91
C GLY A 469 -2.75 -34.77 14.42
N PRO A 470 -2.39 -33.76 13.61
CA PRO A 470 -1.64 -32.59 14.07
C PRO A 470 -2.27 -31.84 15.26
N VAL A 471 -3.60 -31.70 15.31
CA VAL A 471 -4.29 -31.11 16.49
C VAL A 471 -4.08 -31.99 17.74
N MET A 472 -4.26 -33.31 17.61
CA MET A 472 -4.04 -34.25 18.72
C MET A 472 -2.59 -34.24 19.20
N LEU A 473 -1.63 -34.15 18.28
CA LEU A 473 -0.20 -34.06 18.60
C LEU A 473 0.13 -32.80 19.41
N LEU A 474 -0.44 -31.64 19.07
CA LEU A 474 -0.28 -30.42 19.88
C LEU A 474 -1.05 -30.46 21.21
N ALA A 475 -2.21 -31.11 21.24
CA ALA A 475 -2.94 -31.33 22.49
C ALA A 475 -2.17 -32.25 23.46
N LEU A 476 -1.39 -33.23 22.95
CA LEU A 476 -0.46 -34.04 23.74
C LEU A 476 0.79 -33.27 24.20
N ARG A 477 1.12 -32.15 23.54
CA ARG A 477 2.21 -31.21 23.90
C ARG A 477 1.72 -30.06 24.79
N ASP A 478 0.66 -30.30 25.57
CA ASP A 478 0.01 -29.32 26.47
C ASP A 478 -0.39 -27.97 25.81
N THR A 479 -0.62 -27.93 24.50
CA THR A 479 -1.08 -26.71 23.82
C THR A 479 -2.58 -26.47 24.03
N VAL A 480 -2.91 -25.49 24.89
CA VAL A 480 -4.30 -25.14 25.27
C VAL A 480 -5.22 -24.94 24.07
N SER A 481 -4.79 -24.19 23.04
CA SER A 481 -5.57 -23.92 21.83
C SER A 481 -6.00 -25.20 21.09
N ALA A 482 -5.14 -26.23 21.08
CA ALA A 482 -5.47 -27.51 20.47
C ALA A 482 -6.50 -28.27 21.32
N MET A 483 -6.41 -28.22 22.65
CA MET A 483 -7.43 -28.76 23.54
C MET A 483 -8.79 -28.04 23.39
N GLU A 484 -8.78 -26.71 23.18
CA GLU A 484 -9.98 -25.92 22.86
C GLU A 484 -10.66 -26.46 21.58
N VAL A 485 -9.91 -26.78 20.51
CA VAL A 485 -10.44 -27.44 19.29
C VAL A 485 -11.10 -28.77 19.62
N LEU A 486 -10.39 -29.67 20.31
CA LEU A 486 -10.88 -31.02 20.54
C LEU A 486 -12.16 -31.01 21.39
N CYS A 487 -12.22 -30.17 22.42
CA CYS A 487 -13.43 -29.94 23.19
C CYS A 487 -14.57 -29.38 22.34
N ALA A 488 -14.31 -28.39 21.47
CA ALA A 488 -15.32 -27.83 20.57
C ALA A 488 -15.81 -28.85 19.52
N MET A 489 -14.94 -29.72 18.99
CA MET A 489 -15.32 -30.80 18.07
C MET A 489 -16.27 -31.82 18.72
N LEU A 490 -16.04 -32.13 19.99
CA LEU A 490 -16.91 -33.00 20.79
C LEU A 490 -18.23 -32.29 21.16
N GLU A 491 -18.18 -31.00 21.50
CA GLU A 491 -19.35 -30.19 21.88
C GLU A 491 -20.33 -29.96 20.71
N PHE A 492 -19.82 -29.64 19.52
CA PHE A 492 -20.63 -29.39 18.33
C PHE A 492 -20.97 -30.66 17.53
N GLU A 493 -20.65 -31.85 18.07
CA GLU A 493 -20.85 -33.18 17.47
C GLU A 493 -20.33 -33.28 16.02
N ILE A 494 -19.15 -32.71 15.75
CA ILE A 494 -18.63 -32.57 14.37
C ILE A 494 -18.13 -33.90 13.80
N LEU A 495 -17.73 -34.83 14.66
CA LEU A 495 -17.32 -36.18 14.27
C LEU A 495 -18.52 -37.13 14.26
N GLU A 496 -18.65 -37.94 13.21
CA GLU A 496 -19.67 -38.98 13.13
C GLU A 496 -19.17 -40.31 13.73
N SER A 497 -17.89 -40.66 13.53
CA SER A 497 -17.27 -41.87 14.08
C SER A 497 -17.13 -41.81 15.60
N GLN A 498 -17.57 -42.86 16.28
CA GLN A 498 -17.37 -43.04 17.73
C GLN A 498 -15.91 -43.32 18.08
N ASP A 499 -15.17 -44.03 17.24
CA ASP A 499 -13.76 -44.36 17.48
C ASP A 499 -12.90 -43.09 17.50
N MET A 500 -13.15 -42.15 16.57
CA MET A 500 -12.48 -40.84 16.57
C MET A 500 -12.85 -40.00 17.79
N LYS A 501 -14.10 -40.06 18.28
CA LYS A 501 -14.50 -39.40 19.55
C LYS A 501 -13.73 -39.99 20.74
N MET A 502 -13.65 -41.32 20.83
CA MET A 502 -12.90 -42.01 21.89
C MET A 502 -11.40 -41.70 21.84
N GLN A 503 -10.81 -41.57 20.65
CA GLN A 503 -9.43 -41.12 20.48
C GLN A 503 -9.24 -39.68 20.99
N LEU A 504 -10.11 -38.73 20.62
CA LEU A 504 -10.03 -37.35 21.13
C LEU A 504 -10.16 -37.29 22.65
N ILE A 505 -11.09 -38.04 23.23
CA ILE A 505 -11.29 -38.12 24.68
C ILE A 505 -10.03 -38.69 25.35
N THR A 506 -9.42 -39.74 24.79
CA THR A 506 -8.18 -40.34 25.31
C THR A 506 -7.00 -39.35 25.24
N THR A 507 -6.88 -38.58 24.16
CA THR A 507 -5.88 -37.51 24.02
C THR A 507 -6.09 -36.41 25.07
N LEU A 508 -7.32 -35.90 25.24
CA LEU A 508 -7.63 -34.92 26.28
C LEU A 508 -7.38 -35.47 27.70
N GLN A 509 -7.67 -36.75 27.93
CA GLN A 509 -7.40 -37.43 29.21
C GLN A 509 -5.93 -37.81 29.42
N SER A 510 -5.05 -37.61 28.45
CA SER A 510 -3.61 -37.85 28.62
C SER A 510 -2.91 -36.70 29.34
N THR A 511 -3.39 -35.46 29.15
CA THR A 511 -2.81 -34.24 29.73
C THR A 511 -3.52 -33.74 30.98
N SER A 512 -2.86 -32.91 31.78
CA SER A 512 -3.42 -32.43 33.06
C SER A 512 -4.51 -31.36 32.86
N ASP A 513 -4.33 -30.47 31.88
CA ASP A 513 -5.30 -29.43 31.55
C ASP A 513 -6.41 -29.95 30.62
N GLY A 514 -6.09 -30.88 29.72
CA GLY A 514 -7.09 -31.57 28.89
C GLY A 514 -8.14 -32.29 29.73
N LYS A 515 -7.73 -32.94 30.83
CA LYS A 515 -8.65 -33.53 31.82
C LYS A 515 -9.61 -32.49 32.42
N LYS A 516 -9.11 -31.31 32.81
CA LYS A 516 -9.92 -30.23 33.39
C LYS A 516 -10.92 -29.69 32.37
N MET A 517 -10.47 -29.45 31.14
CA MET A 517 -11.31 -28.93 30.05
C MET A 517 -12.38 -29.94 29.64
N TYR A 518 -12.04 -31.22 29.54
CA TYR A 518 -13.00 -32.28 29.23
C TYR A 518 -14.01 -32.49 30.37
N ALA A 519 -13.58 -32.47 31.64
CA ALA A 519 -14.49 -32.51 32.78
C ALA A 519 -15.49 -31.34 32.74
N ALA A 520 -15.01 -30.10 32.53
CA ALA A 520 -15.86 -28.93 32.40
C ALA A 520 -16.80 -28.96 31.19
N LEU A 521 -16.47 -29.71 30.12
CA LEU A 521 -17.38 -30.00 29.01
C LEU A 521 -18.45 -31.02 29.42
N CYS A 522 -18.07 -32.12 30.08
CA CYS A 522 -19.00 -33.12 30.60
C CYS A 522 -19.98 -32.51 31.60
N ASP A 523 -19.51 -31.73 32.57
CA ASP A 523 -20.35 -31.04 33.56
C ASP A 523 -21.37 -30.12 32.89
N ARG A 524 -20.95 -29.41 31.83
CA ARG A 524 -21.84 -28.55 31.04
C ARG A 524 -22.89 -29.35 30.28
N GLN A 525 -22.53 -30.48 29.68
CA GLN A 525 -23.46 -31.38 28.99
C GLN A 525 -24.44 -32.05 29.97
N ILE A 526 -23.97 -32.44 31.16
CA ILE A 526 -24.81 -32.99 32.24
C ILE A 526 -25.78 -31.91 32.73
N ALA A 527 -25.29 -30.71 33.05
CA ALA A 527 -26.13 -29.59 33.48
C ALA A 527 -27.20 -29.23 32.42
N LEU A 528 -26.85 -29.22 31.13
CA LEU A 528 -27.79 -29.03 30.03
C LEU A 528 -28.87 -30.14 29.99
N ARG A 529 -28.50 -31.41 30.15
CA ARG A 529 -29.44 -32.54 30.19
C ARG A 529 -30.32 -32.51 31.44
N GLU A 530 -29.76 -32.20 32.60
CA GLU A 530 -30.52 -32.06 33.84
C GLU A 530 -31.52 -30.90 33.78
N LEU A 531 -31.13 -29.75 33.23
CA LEU A 531 -32.03 -28.62 33.02
C LEU A 531 -33.20 -29.02 32.10
N GLN A 532 -32.93 -29.77 31.02
CA GLN A 532 -33.97 -30.31 30.13
C GLN A 532 -34.89 -31.30 30.84
N GLN A 533 -34.37 -32.18 31.70
CA GLN A 533 -35.17 -33.18 32.41
C GLN A 533 -36.00 -32.60 33.56
N LYS A 534 -35.43 -31.70 34.37
CA LYS A 534 -36.06 -31.21 35.61
C LYS A 534 -37.26 -30.30 35.36
N GLY A 535 -37.35 -29.67 34.17
CA GLY A 535 -38.50 -28.84 33.75
C GLY A 535 -38.63 -27.51 34.51
N GLY A 536 -39.27 -26.51 33.92
CA GLY A 536 -39.27 -25.14 34.46
C GLY A 536 -40.34 -24.22 33.90
N PRO A 537 -40.42 -22.95 34.36
CA PRO A 537 -41.35 -21.98 33.84
C PRO A 537 -41.05 -21.69 32.37
N LYS A 538 -42.09 -21.61 31.52
CA LYS A 538 -41.93 -21.29 30.09
C LYS A 538 -41.62 -19.82 29.82
N LYS A 539 -41.96 -18.92 30.75
CA LYS A 539 -41.76 -17.48 30.63
C LYS A 539 -41.19 -16.92 31.93
N LEU A 540 -40.23 -16.00 31.84
CA LEU A 540 -39.57 -15.38 32.97
C LEU A 540 -39.16 -13.94 32.64
N THR A 541 -39.15 -13.06 33.64
CA THR A 541 -38.72 -11.67 33.51
C THR A 541 -38.01 -11.25 34.79
N LEU A 542 -36.84 -10.63 34.67
CA LEU A 542 -36.07 -10.16 35.83
C LEU A 542 -36.37 -8.67 36.14
N PRO A 543 -36.29 -8.24 37.41
CA PRO A 543 -36.38 -6.82 37.78
C PRO A 543 -35.24 -5.99 37.19
N SER A 544 -35.49 -4.71 36.88
CA SER A 544 -34.52 -3.78 36.28
C SER A 544 -33.22 -3.54 37.06
N LYS A 545 -33.17 -3.91 38.35
CA LYS A 545 -31.95 -3.85 39.17
C LYS A 545 -31.09 -5.11 39.12
N SER A 546 -31.53 -6.17 38.42
CA SER A 546 -30.78 -7.42 38.32
C SER A 546 -29.48 -7.26 37.53
N THR A 547 -28.45 -7.91 38.03
CA THR A 547 -27.10 -7.99 37.45
C THR A 547 -26.83 -9.37 36.86
N ASP A 548 -25.71 -9.55 36.16
CA ASP A 548 -25.24 -10.89 35.74
C ASP A 548 -25.23 -11.87 36.92
N THR A 549 -24.77 -11.43 38.11
CA THR A 549 -24.67 -12.31 39.29
C THR A 549 -26.03 -12.79 39.81
N ASP A 550 -27.09 -12.01 39.62
CA ASP A 550 -28.45 -12.39 40.02
C ASP A 550 -29.03 -13.40 39.03
N LEU A 551 -28.74 -13.23 37.74
CA LEU A 551 -29.09 -14.22 36.71
C LEU A 551 -28.37 -15.55 36.96
N SER A 552 -27.05 -15.54 37.21
CA SER A 552 -26.28 -16.75 37.52
C SER A 552 -26.81 -17.46 38.76
N LYS A 553 -27.04 -16.72 39.87
CA LYS A 553 -27.62 -17.30 41.11
C LYS A 553 -28.98 -17.92 40.85
N MET A 554 -29.87 -17.20 40.16
CA MET A 554 -31.20 -17.68 39.82
C MET A 554 -31.13 -18.98 39.01
N LEU A 555 -30.38 -18.98 37.90
CA LEU A 555 -30.24 -20.14 37.01
C LEU A 555 -29.56 -21.34 37.68
N ASN A 556 -28.66 -21.12 38.63
CA ASN A 556 -28.06 -22.19 39.44
C ASN A 556 -29.00 -22.71 40.55
N SER A 557 -29.98 -21.91 41.00
CA SER A 557 -30.89 -22.26 42.10
C SER A 557 -32.17 -23.01 41.69
N GLY A 558 -32.49 -23.05 40.40
CA GLY A 558 -33.76 -23.57 39.90
C GLY A 558 -33.63 -24.26 38.55
N SER A 559 -34.70 -24.93 38.13
CA SER A 559 -34.74 -25.63 36.85
C SER A 559 -35.43 -24.79 35.78
N PHE A 560 -34.72 -24.56 34.67
CA PHE A 560 -35.15 -23.63 33.61
C PHE A 560 -35.01 -24.20 32.18
N GLY A 561 -34.78 -25.50 31.99
CA GLY A 561 -34.58 -26.05 30.63
C GLY A 561 -35.82 -26.02 29.72
N ASN A 562 -37.01 -25.76 30.27
CA ASN A 562 -38.26 -25.50 29.52
C ASN A 562 -38.52 -23.99 29.27
N LEU A 563 -37.59 -23.10 29.64
CA LEU A 563 -37.76 -21.67 29.48
C LEU A 563 -37.72 -21.29 28.00
N GLU A 564 -38.89 -20.88 27.46
CA GLU A 564 -39.07 -20.48 26.07
C GLU A 564 -38.97 -18.96 25.90
N CYS A 565 -39.32 -18.17 26.93
CA CYS A 565 -39.24 -16.70 26.88
C CYS A 565 -38.53 -16.13 28.11
N LEU A 566 -37.42 -15.42 27.90
CA LEU A 566 -36.71 -14.67 28.94
C LEU A 566 -36.68 -13.18 28.59
N SER A 567 -37.05 -12.33 29.54
CA SER A 567 -36.90 -10.88 29.44
C SER A 567 -35.94 -10.35 30.50
N LEU A 568 -34.86 -9.72 30.02
CA LEU A 568 -33.84 -8.99 30.76
C LEU A 568 -33.88 -7.49 30.42
N ALA A 569 -35.00 -7.00 29.85
CA ALA A 569 -35.14 -5.59 29.50
C ALA A 569 -34.96 -4.66 30.70
N PHE A 570 -34.24 -3.56 30.50
CA PHE A 570 -33.88 -2.56 31.50
C PHE A 570 -33.08 -3.09 32.70
N THR A 571 -32.41 -4.24 32.55
CA THR A 571 -31.53 -4.81 33.60
C THR A 571 -30.07 -4.37 33.42
N GLN A 572 -29.26 -4.54 34.46
CA GLN A 572 -27.83 -4.22 34.46
C GLN A 572 -26.95 -5.41 34.04
N VAL A 573 -27.48 -6.33 33.22
CA VAL A 573 -26.71 -7.46 32.68
C VAL A 573 -25.75 -7.00 31.58
N THR A 574 -24.61 -7.67 31.49
CA THR A 574 -23.57 -7.42 30.49
C THR A 574 -23.42 -8.61 29.55
N SER A 575 -22.43 -8.59 28.64
CA SER A 575 -22.08 -9.78 27.84
C SER A 575 -21.64 -11.00 28.69
N ALA A 576 -21.29 -10.82 29.97
CA ALA A 576 -20.84 -11.93 30.83
C ALA A 576 -21.93 -12.97 31.06
N CYS A 577 -23.19 -12.55 31.21
CA CYS A 577 -24.34 -13.45 31.38
C CYS A 577 -24.57 -14.41 30.20
N ALA A 578 -23.96 -14.18 29.03
CA ALA A 578 -24.12 -15.04 27.87
C ALA A 578 -23.74 -16.51 28.17
N HIS A 579 -22.74 -16.75 29.03
CA HIS A 579 -22.34 -18.08 29.48
C HIS A 579 -23.42 -18.82 30.29
N ASP A 580 -24.35 -18.09 30.93
CA ASP A 580 -25.51 -18.67 31.59
C ASP A 580 -26.71 -18.78 30.64
N LEU A 581 -26.89 -17.82 29.74
CA LEU A 581 -27.96 -17.83 28.73
C LEU A 581 -27.86 -19.03 27.77
N ILE A 582 -26.66 -19.45 27.39
CA ILE A 582 -26.47 -20.66 26.55
C ILE A 582 -26.91 -21.96 27.27
N LYS A 583 -27.11 -21.94 28.59
CA LYS A 583 -27.65 -23.07 29.37
C LYS A 583 -29.18 -23.22 29.25
N LEU A 584 -29.84 -22.41 28.41
CA LEU A 584 -31.30 -22.40 28.20
C LEU A 584 -31.68 -23.04 26.84
N PRO A 585 -31.66 -24.38 26.70
CA PRO A 585 -31.75 -25.08 25.41
C PRO A 585 -33.13 -25.05 24.73
N SER A 586 -34.13 -24.44 25.37
CA SER A 586 -35.48 -24.26 24.83
C SER A 586 -35.83 -22.81 24.51
N LEU A 587 -34.87 -21.87 24.67
CA LEU A 587 -35.16 -20.44 24.52
C LEU A 587 -35.53 -20.08 23.09
N ARG A 588 -36.70 -19.44 22.93
CA ARG A 588 -37.28 -18.98 21.66
C ARG A 588 -37.41 -17.46 21.61
N TYR A 589 -37.59 -16.81 22.76
CA TYR A 589 -37.72 -15.37 22.90
C TYR A 589 -36.70 -14.88 23.92
N LEU A 590 -35.86 -13.94 23.53
CA LEU A 590 -34.91 -13.25 24.40
C LEU A 590 -35.05 -11.74 24.21
N ASN A 591 -35.29 -11.02 25.30
CA ASN A 591 -35.38 -9.56 25.29
C ASN A 591 -34.26 -8.96 26.15
N LEU A 592 -33.35 -8.23 25.51
CA LEU A 592 -32.18 -7.57 26.08
C LEU A 592 -32.26 -6.03 25.95
N TRP A 593 -33.46 -5.47 25.72
CA TRP A 593 -33.65 -4.04 25.52
C TRP A 593 -33.04 -3.21 26.66
N SER A 594 -32.22 -2.21 26.33
CA SER A 594 -31.61 -1.29 27.31
C SER A 594 -30.77 -2.04 28.36
N THR A 595 -29.84 -2.86 27.87
CA THR A 595 -28.85 -3.62 28.66
C THR A 595 -27.44 -3.37 28.14
N GLN A 596 -26.41 -3.72 28.93
CA GLN A 596 -25.00 -3.58 28.54
C GLN A 596 -24.49 -4.81 27.75
N PHE A 597 -25.36 -5.42 26.95
CA PHE A 597 -25.07 -6.62 26.17
C PHE A 597 -24.43 -6.25 24.82
N GLY A 598 -23.32 -6.90 24.46
CA GLY A 598 -22.50 -6.51 23.31
C GLY A 598 -22.02 -7.71 22.47
N ASP A 599 -21.18 -7.42 21.48
CA ASP A 599 -20.80 -8.33 20.39
C ASP A 599 -20.30 -9.71 20.84
N GLY A 600 -19.43 -9.77 21.86
CA GLY A 600 -18.88 -11.03 22.35
C GLY A 600 -19.95 -11.94 22.96
N GLY A 601 -20.92 -11.37 23.68
CA GLY A 601 -22.08 -12.11 24.17
C GLY A 601 -22.98 -12.57 23.02
N LEU A 602 -23.21 -11.69 22.04
CA LEU A 602 -24.07 -11.98 20.89
C LEU A 602 -23.53 -13.11 20.01
N GLN A 603 -22.21 -13.15 19.78
CA GLN A 603 -21.55 -14.27 19.12
C GLN A 603 -21.83 -15.57 19.86
N LEU A 604 -21.64 -15.61 21.18
CA LEU A 604 -21.85 -16.82 21.98
C LEU A 604 -23.31 -17.31 21.89
N LEU A 605 -24.29 -16.40 21.93
CA LEU A 605 -25.71 -16.76 21.73
C LEU A 605 -25.96 -17.33 20.32
N SER A 606 -25.38 -16.72 19.28
CA SER A 606 -25.57 -17.15 17.89
C SER A 606 -25.03 -18.57 17.61
N GLU A 607 -23.99 -18.97 18.34
CA GLU A 607 -23.34 -20.28 18.21
C GLU A 607 -24.07 -21.41 18.94
N HIS A 608 -24.93 -21.12 19.93
CA HIS A 608 -25.57 -22.14 20.79
C HIS A 608 -27.11 -22.12 20.77
N LEU A 609 -27.74 -20.95 20.66
CA LEU A 609 -29.20 -20.81 20.78
C LEU A 609 -29.94 -20.90 19.44
N HIS A 610 -29.64 -21.94 18.65
CA HIS A 610 -30.22 -22.11 17.29
C HIS A 610 -31.75 -22.20 17.22
N LYS A 611 -32.45 -22.39 18.35
CA LYS A 611 -33.92 -22.39 18.44
C LYS A 611 -34.54 -20.99 18.63
N LEU A 612 -33.73 -19.95 18.78
CA LEU A 612 -34.21 -18.58 19.01
C LEU A 612 -35.02 -18.08 17.81
N GLN A 613 -36.19 -17.51 18.08
CA GLN A 613 -37.18 -17.02 17.10
C GLN A 613 -37.42 -15.53 17.23
N VAL A 614 -37.29 -14.97 18.44
CA VAL A 614 -37.44 -13.54 18.72
C VAL A 614 -36.25 -13.06 19.54
N LEU A 615 -35.60 -12.02 19.05
CA LEU A 615 -34.49 -11.36 19.74
C LEU A 615 -34.70 -9.85 19.73
N ASN A 616 -34.68 -9.22 20.90
CA ASN A 616 -34.74 -7.78 21.04
C ASN A 616 -33.41 -7.26 21.62
N LEU A 617 -32.70 -6.46 20.82
CA LEU A 617 -31.42 -5.81 21.11
C LEU A 617 -31.56 -4.27 21.09
N CYS A 618 -32.79 -3.74 21.17
CA CYS A 618 -33.05 -2.31 21.19
C CYS A 618 -32.19 -1.60 22.26
N GLU A 619 -31.56 -0.48 21.92
CA GLU A 619 -30.69 0.28 22.84
C GLU A 619 -29.62 -0.60 23.52
N THR A 620 -28.89 -1.41 22.74
CA THR A 620 -27.73 -2.18 23.23
C THR A 620 -26.46 -1.78 22.47
N PRO A 621 -25.26 -1.86 23.10
CA PRO A 621 -23.98 -1.49 22.48
C PRO A 621 -23.45 -2.52 21.46
N VAL A 622 -24.34 -3.23 20.75
CA VAL A 622 -23.96 -4.15 19.67
C VAL A 622 -23.61 -3.40 18.39
N THR A 623 -22.62 -3.89 17.67
CA THR A 623 -22.12 -3.33 16.42
C THR A 623 -22.28 -4.30 15.26
N ASP A 624 -22.04 -3.85 14.03
CA ASP A 624 -21.93 -4.67 12.83
C ASP A 624 -21.14 -5.98 13.01
N LYS A 625 -20.08 -5.99 13.83
CA LYS A 625 -19.27 -7.18 14.12
C LYS A 625 -20.07 -8.26 14.86
N GLY A 626 -20.79 -7.88 15.92
CA GLY A 626 -21.68 -8.78 16.64
C GLY A 626 -22.91 -9.15 15.83
N LEU A 627 -23.53 -8.16 15.19
CA LEU A 627 -24.75 -8.36 14.39
C LEU A 627 -24.51 -9.34 13.23
N SER A 628 -23.35 -9.30 12.58
CA SER A 628 -22.95 -10.27 11.54
C SER A 628 -22.99 -11.73 12.00
N SER A 629 -22.82 -12.01 13.30
CA SER A 629 -22.89 -13.39 13.84
C SER A 629 -24.31 -13.96 13.83
N LEU A 630 -25.34 -13.10 13.87
CA LEU A 630 -26.76 -13.52 13.87
C LEU A 630 -27.13 -14.33 12.64
N ALA A 631 -26.36 -14.24 11.53
CA ALA A 631 -26.50 -15.08 10.35
C ALA A 631 -26.48 -16.61 10.63
N ALA A 632 -26.02 -17.06 11.80
CA ALA A 632 -26.12 -18.46 12.25
C ALA A 632 -27.54 -18.86 12.72
N LEU A 633 -28.36 -17.92 13.21
CA LEU A 633 -29.68 -18.18 13.81
C LEU A 633 -30.79 -18.32 12.75
N LYS A 634 -30.73 -19.38 11.95
CA LYS A 634 -31.67 -19.61 10.81
C LYS A 634 -33.17 -19.68 11.19
N ASN A 635 -33.49 -19.87 12.47
CA ASN A 635 -34.88 -19.90 12.97
C ASN A 635 -35.41 -18.54 13.44
N LEU A 636 -34.60 -17.47 13.39
CA LEU A 636 -34.98 -16.14 13.84
C LEU A 636 -36.07 -15.56 12.93
N ARG A 637 -37.18 -15.09 13.53
CA ARG A 637 -38.37 -14.58 12.86
C ARG A 637 -38.62 -13.10 13.15
N LYS A 638 -38.31 -12.65 14.36
CA LYS A 638 -38.45 -11.25 14.76
C LYS A 638 -37.14 -10.77 15.37
N LEU A 639 -36.61 -9.68 14.85
CA LEU A 639 -35.39 -9.05 15.34
C LEU A 639 -35.66 -7.55 15.55
N ASN A 640 -35.29 -7.02 16.71
CA ASN A 640 -35.34 -5.58 16.96
C ASN A 640 -33.92 -5.08 17.26
N LEU A 641 -33.43 -4.20 16.38
CA LEU A 641 -32.11 -3.56 16.38
C LEU A 641 -32.24 -2.03 16.52
N ASN A 642 -33.40 -1.54 16.96
CA ASN A 642 -33.66 -0.12 17.10
C ASN A 642 -32.63 0.54 18.03
N SER A 643 -32.06 1.68 17.61
CA SER A 643 -31.01 2.39 18.36
C SER A 643 -29.78 1.51 18.69
N THR A 644 -29.26 0.80 17.68
CA THR A 644 -27.98 0.06 17.71
C THR A 644 -27.02 0.54 16.62
N SER A 645 -25.74 0.18 16.71
CA SER A 645 -24.71 0.59 15.73
C SER A 645 -24.68 -0.34 14.50
N LEU A 646 -25.80 -0.36 13.76
CA LEU A 646 -26.01 -1.14 12.53
C LEU A 646 -25.83 -0.28 11.27
N SER A 647 -24.99 -0.72 10.33
CA SER A 647 -24.88 -0.12 9.00
C SER A 647 -25.74 -0.80 7.93
N ALA A 648 -26.04 -0.07 6.85
CA ALA A 648 -26.81 -0.58 5.71
C ALA A 648 -26.20 -1.85 5.08
N LEU A 649 -24.86 -1.91 4.92
CA LEU A 649 -24.17 -3.08 4.35
C LEU A 649 -24.39 -4.35 5.18
N THR A 650 -24.31 -4.23 6.50
CA THR A 650 -24.51 -5.35 7.42
C THR A 650 -25.99 -5.77 7.45
N PHE A 651 -26.91 -4.81 7.34
CA PHE A 651 -28.35 -5.09 7.27
C PHE A 651 -28.74 -5.88 6.02
N GLU A 652 -28.25 -5.50 4.84
CA GLU A 652 -28.48 -6.27 3.60
C GLU A 652 -27.92 -7.70 3.75
N GLY A 653 -26.68 -7.83 4.21
CA GLY A 653 -26.03 -9.12 4.44
C GLY A 653 -26.73 -10.00 5.49
N LEU A 654 -27.48 -9.42 6.43
CA LEU A 654 -28.33 -10.17 7.37
C LEU A 654 -29.65 -10.62 6.74
N LYS A 655 -30.29 -9.74 5.96
CA LYS A 655 -31.55 -10.03 5.26
C LYS A 655 -31.40 -11.20 4.29
N GLU A 656 -30.28 -11.29 3.56
CA GLU A 656 -29.97 -12.45 2.71
C GLU A 656 -29.75 -13.75 3.51
N LYS A 657 -29.11 -13.66 4.69
CA LYS A 657 -28.66 -14.83 5.45
C LYS A 657 -29.72 -15.38 6.41
N LEU A 658 -30.81 -14.66 6.66
CA LEU A 658 -31.87 -15.03 7.59
C LEU A 658 -33.20 -15.36 6.86
N PRO A 659 -33.34 -16.56 6.28
CA PRO A 659 -34.49 -16.91 5.42
C PRO A 659 -35.84 -16.99 6.17
N SER A 660 -35.82 -17.06 7.50
CA SER A 660 -37.02 -17.13 8.35
C SER A 660 -37.47 -15.77 8.90
N LEU A 661 -36.75 -14.68 8.61
CA LEU A 661 -36.98 -13.37 9.22
C LEU A 661 -38.22 -12.70 8.61
N GLN A 662 -39.21 -12.43 9.47
CA GLN A 662 -40.52 -11.87 9.10
C GLN A 662 -40.62 -10.39 9.46
N GLU A 663 -40.06 -10.00 10.60
CA GLU A 663 -40.08 -8.64 11.11
C GLU A 663 -38.66 -8.24 11.55
N CYS A 664 -38.17 -7.10 11.06
CA CYS A 664 -36.93 -6.49 11.54
C CYS A 664 -37.18 -4.99 11.79
N ASP A 665 -36.99 -4.53 13.02
CA ASP A 665 -37.03 -3.11 13.37
C ASP A 665 -35.61 -2.56 13.44
N VAL A 666 -35.28 -1.61 12.56
CA VAL A 666 -33.95 -0.98 12.45
C VAL A 666 -34.03 0.54 12.61
N ARG A 667 -35.13 1.07 13.18
CA ARG A 667 -35.30 2.52 13.40
C ARG A 667 -34.17 3.10 14.24
N TYR A 668 -33.76 4.33 13.92
CA TYR A 668 -32.67 5.03 14.60
C TYR A 668 -31.32 4.28 14.51
N THR A 669 -31.04 3.69 13.35
CA THR A 669 -29.72 3.13 12.97
C THR A 669 -29.30 3.72 11.63
N ASP A 670 -28.05 3.54 11.21
CA ASP A 670 -27.57 4.00 9.90
C ASP A 670 -28.15 3.19 8.70
N ALA A 671 -28.96 2.16 8.99
CA ALA A 671 -29.65 1.32 8.01
C ALA A 671 -31.15 1.68 7.81
N TRP A 672 -31.63 2.78 8.42
CA TRP A 672 -33.01 3.27 8.33
C TRP A 672 -33.17 4.45 7.36
#